data_AF-A0A521HYU1-F1
#
_entry.id   AF-A0A521HYU1-F1
#
_cell.length_a   1.000
_cell.length_b   1.000
_cell.length_c   1.000
_cell.angle_alpha   90.00
_cell.angle_beta   90.00
_cell.angle_gamma   90.00
#
_symmetry.space_group_name_H-M   'P 1'
#
loop_
_entity.id
_entity.type
_entity.pdbx_description
1 polymer ?
#
loop_
_entity_poly.entity_id
_entity_poly.type
_entity_poly.pdbx_seq_one_letter_code
_entity_poly.pdbx_strand_id
1 'polypeptide(L)'
;RLSVPTAFAFDRHARVIAAQPGIDSDRAEYYAYDATGTIVGRRREAITEDFREDTLVRSAGGLPRQIGRYRLRYSADRRLAEVHETTRGGPRDASERIVARYAHDALGQRIRKTVFSAGNESLAAARSTQFLWDSYRLVGEVAEEQGSPRLKRRYVYAHGVPVAILDYPAGRQLATQGAPLSEALRALRELLGGTAPQVRYIHANEIGTPTAVTDESGRVVWRAAHTLYGEARVTVAAVGNGDFTLNLRLPGQYHDAETGWHDNVLRTYDPRRGQYLEPDPLGPHPLTRPYAYAANDPLRYADPLGLILFAFDGTGNDESSRTNVFWLKEAYEDNDSAPIAGSDLPYYVEGVGTKWYLLGDDALAYTLTPKVRRQLDLLDSYVRAKFDHETRVQGKPVIPASPLLITLDVIGFSRGAAAARDFVNEVIARRNKAYYRDLVGGACVGVQIRFLGLFDTVLSQQINGTLSLGIPASQIGQVAHAVAANEHRALFPLESAESSYGDRGLGTNVIERGFVGAHADIGGGYTVEDGGDLSDVALNWMHQQAVAAGVPMAPLRAEQRAITRPIVHDESRVWPWNVPPFSGGTDDREVRYPDQVQQQRNADFEGMNHAESLAYLITDPVETPPPNHYQDGTAPTPAASNRIGLVDIARYQEWLARNYGLFFD
;
A
#
# COMPACT_ATOMS: atom_id res chain seq x y z
N ARG A 1 -17.71 19.23 -27.57
CA ARG A 1 -18.02 19.42 -26.13
C ARG A 1 -17.92 18.05 -25.46
N LEU A 2 -17.33 17.98 -24.26
CA LEU A 2 -17.22 16.72 -23.52
C LEU A 2 -18.59 16.40 -22.90
N SER A 3 -19.03 15.15 -22.95
CA SER A 3 -20.32 14.71 -22.41
C SER A 3 -20.21 14.41 -20.90
N VAL A 4 -19.75 15.40 -20.14
CA VAL A 4 -19.70 15.31 -18.67
C VAL A 4 -21.12 15.45 -18.12
N PRO A 5 -21.57 14.64 -17.15
CA PRO A 5 -22.88 14.82 -16.55
C PRO A 5 -22.98 16.15 -15.80
N THR A 6 -24.12 16.83 -15.94
CA THR A 6 -24.33 18.21 -15.46
C THR A 6 -25.29 18.31 -14.29
N ALA A 7 -25.98 17.22 -13.93
CA ALA A 7 -26.84 17.14 -12.77
C ALA A 7 -26.84 15.73 -12.18
N PHE A 8 -26.93 15.63 -10.86
CA PHE A 8 -26.94 14.37 -10.11
C PHE A 8 -28.03 14.39 -9.03
N ALA A 9 -28.63 13.23 -8.75
CA ALA A 9 -29.47 13.01 -7.59
C ALA A 9 -28.87 11.92 -6.71
N PHE A 10 -28.98 12.08 -5.39
CA PHE A 10 -28.37 11.20 -4.40
C PHE A 10 -29.44 10.59 -3.48
N ASP A 11 -29.18 9.39 -2.94
CA ASP A 11 -29.99 8.83 -1.85
C ASP A 11 -29.51 9.31 -0.47
N ARG A 12 -30.21 8.88 0.59
CA ARG A 12 -29.89 9.19 1.98
C ARG A 12 -28.52 8.67 2.47
N HIS A 13 -27.83 7.87 1.68
CA HIS A 13 -26.48 7.35 1.95
C HIS A 13 -25.44 7.96 1.00
N ALA A 14 -25.77 9.12 0.39
CA ALA A 14 -24.97 9.85 -0.58
C ALA A 14 -24.58 9.06 -1.86
N ARG A 15 -25.29 7.98 -2.20
CA ARG A 15 -25.08 7.22 -3.44
C ARG A 15 -25.81 7.90 -4.60
N VAL A 16 -25.18 8.01 -5.78
CA VAL A 16 -25.83 8.62 -6.96
C VAL A 16 -26.94 7.69 -7.48
N ILE A 17 -28.20 8.13 -7.37
CA ILE A 17 -29.37 7.41 -7.89
C ILE A 17 -29.80 7.89 -9.27
N ALA A 18 -29.38 9.08 -9.70
CA ALA A 18 -29.54 9.53 -11.08
C ALA A 18 -28.41 10.47 -11.52
N ALA A 19 -28.07 10.46 -12.82
CA ALA A 19 -27.09 11.33 -13.45
C ALA A 19 -27.57 11.78 -14.84
N GLN A 20 -27.51 13.08 -15.15
CA GLN A 20 -27.94 13.63 -16.45
C GLN A 20 -26.74 14.02 -17.34
N PRO A 21 -26.51 13.37 -18.51
CA PRO A 21 -25.39 13.67 -19.40
C PRO A 21 -25.58 14.96 -20.24
N GLY A 22 -25.12 16.10 -19.72
CA GLY A 22 -24.91 17.33 -20.49
C GLY A 22 -26.16 18.04 -21.07
N ILE A 23 -25.94 19.27 -21.56
CA ILE A 23 -27.00 20.18 -22.03
C ILE A 23 -27.72 19.69 -23.31
N ASP A 24 -27.08 18.80 -24.09
CA ASP A 24 -27.63 18.28 -25.35
C ASP A 24 -28.33 16.90 -25.18
N SER A 25 -28.63 16.44 -23.95
CA SER A 25 -29.46 15.23 -23.76
C SER A 25 -30.44 15.28 -22.57
N ASP A 26 -31.73 15.05 -22.87
CA ASP A 26 -32.82 14.88 -21.88
C ASP A 26 -32.78 13.52 -21.15
N ARG A 27 -31.63 12.83 -21.18
CA ARG A 27 -31.55 11.37 -21.06
C ARG A 27 -30.78 10.94 -19.82
N ALA A 28 -31.40 11.15 -18.66
CA ALA A 28 -30.84 10.72 -17.38
C ALA A 28 -30.63 9.19 -17.30
N GLU A 29 -29.52 8.80 -16.68
CA GLU A 29 -29.29 7.47 -16.14
C GLU A 29 -29.87 7.41 -14.72
N TYR A 30 -30.42 6.25 -14.35
CA TYR A 30 -30.88 5.96 -13.00
C TYR A 30 -30.27 4.64 -12.52
N TYR A 31 -29.86 4.58 -11.25
CA TYR A 31 -29.22 3.41 -10.65
C TYR A 31 -30.06 2.89 -9.47
N ALA A 32 -30.27 1.57 -9.44
CA ALA A 32 -30.90 0.87 -8.33
C ALA A 32 -29.85 0.05 -7.57
N TYR A 33 -29.80 0.22 -6.26
CA TYR A 33 -28.86 -0.47 -5.38
C TYR A 33 -29.58 -1.45 -4.46
N ASP A 34 -28.90 -2.53 -4.08
CA ASP A 34 -29.33 -3.35 -2.94
C ASP A 34 -28.87 -2.76 -1.59
N ALA A 35 -29.11 -3.53 -0.52
CA ALA A 35 -28.69 -3.20 0.84
C ALA A 35 -27.17 -3.24 1.04
N THR A 36 -26.43 -4.01 0.23
CA THR A 36 -24.95 -4.05 0.28
C THR A 36 -24.33 -2.83 -0.40
N GLY A 37 -25.06 -2.19 -1.31
CA GLY A 37 -24.57 -1.10 -2.15
C GLY A 37 -24.13 -1.55 -3.54
N THR A 38 -24.42 -2.79 -3.94
CA THR A 38 -24.22 -3.28 -5.31
C THR A 38 -25.28 -2.66 -6.23
N ILE A 39 -24.89 -2.24 -7.45
CA ILE A 39 -25.88 -1.87 -8.48
C ILE A 39 -26.58 -3.14 -8.96
N VAL A 40 -27.87 -3.24 -8.67
CA VAL A 40 -28.73 -4.36 -9.08
C VAL A 40 -29.59 -4.05 -10.30
N GLY A 41 -29.60 -2.81 -10.76
CA GLY A 41 -30.18 -2.46 -12.05
C GLY A 41 -29.87 -1.03 -12.46
N ARG A 42 -29.96 -0.78 -13.76
CA ARG A 42 -29.78 0.54 -14.37
C ARG A 42 -30.92 0.82 -15.32
N ARG A 43 -31.41 2.05 -15.34
CA ARG A 43 -32.31 2.54 -16.40
C ARG A 43 -31.67 3.69 -17.14
N ARG A 44 -31.72 3.63 -18.47
CA ARG A 44 -31.33 4.71 -19.38
C ARG A 44 -32.42 4.82 -20.44
N GLU A 45 -33.04 6.00 -20.56
CA GLU A 45 -34.16 6.22 -21.48
C GLU A 45 -35.33 5.22 -21.22
N ALA A 46 -35.70 4.42 -22.23
CA ALA A 46 -36.68 3.34 -22.17
C ALA A 46 -36.06 1.97 -21.86
N ILE A 47 -34.72 1.85 -21.82
CA ILE A 47 -34.02 0.60 -21.55
C ILE A 47 -33.83 0.47 -20.03
N THR A 48 -34.31 -0.65 -19.47
CA THR A 48 -34.02 -1.05 -18.09
C THR A 48 -33.23 -2.35 -18.14
N GLU A 49 -32.06 -2.34 -17.52
CA GLU A 49 -31.20 -3.51 -17.34
C GLU A 49 -31.35 -3.97 -15.88
N ASP A 50 -31.80 -5.21 -15.67
CA ASP A 50 -31.77 -5.85 -14.36
C ASP A 50 -30.51 -6.71 -14.25
N PHE A 51 -29.65 -6.39 -13.27
CA PHE A 51 -28.39 -7.08 -13.05
C PHE A 51 -28.51 -8.23 -12.05
N ARG A 52 -29.70 -8.46 -11.48
CA ARG A 52 -30.01 -9.63 -10.63
C ARG A 52 -30.09 -10.92 -11.45
N GLU A 53 -30.30 -10.83 -12.76
CA GLU A 53 -30.36 -11.99 -13.66
C GLU A 53 -28.98 -12.63 -13.91
N ASP A 54 -27.86 -11.87 -13.87
CA ASP A 54 -26.53 -12.50 -13.81
C ASP A 54 -26.22 -12.89 -12.35
N THR A 55 -26.52 -14.13 -11.97
CA THR A 55 -26.24 -14.65 -10.62
C THR A 55 -24.75 -14.52 -10.27
N LEU A 56 -24.45 -13.70 -9.26
CA LEU A 56 -23.12 -13.55 -8.64
C LEU A 56 -23.00 -14.54 -7.47
N VAL A 57 -22.32 -15.67 -7.69
CA VAL A 57 -22.10 -16.70 -6.65
C VAL A 57 -20.69 -16.53 -6.08
N ARG A 58 -20.58 -16.30 -4.76
CA ARG A 58 -19.31 -16.18 -4.05
C ARG A 58 -18.97 -17.45 -3.27
N SER A 59 -17.68 -17.69 -3.07
CA SER A 59 -17.13 -18.66 -2.12
C SER A 59 -17.22 -18.13 -0.69
N ALA A 60 -17.00 -19.00 0.31
CA ALA A 60 -16.94 -18.59 1.71
C ALA A 60 -15.85 -17.53 1.99
N GLY A 61 -14.75 -17.56 1.23
CA GLY A 61 -13.68 -16.54 1.28
C GLY A 61 -13.97 -15.28 0.46
N GLY A 62 -15.22 -15.04 0.04
CA GLY A 62 -15.65 -13.83 -0.66
C GLY A 62 -15.34 -13.76 -2.16
N LEU A 63 -14.42 -14.58 -2.67
CA LEU A 63 -14.07 -14.63 -4.10
C LEU A 63 -15.23 -15.19 -4.94
N PRO A 64 -15.57 -14.60 -6.10
CA PRO A 64 -16.65 -15.06 -6.96
C PRO A 64 -16.25 -16.35 -7.70
N ARG A 65 -17.19 -17.30 -7.77
CA ARG A 65 -17.07 -18.55 -8.52
C ARG A 65 -17.83 -18.51 -9.84
N GLN A 66 -18.93 -17.76 -9.89
CA GLN A 66 -19.76 -17.60 -11.07
C GLN A 66 -20.37 -16.19 -11.12
N ILE A 67 -20.43 -15.61 -12.31
CA ILE A 67 -21.10 -14.34 -12.62
C ILE A 67 -21.88 -14.54 -13.93
N GLY A 68 -23.19 -14.77 -13.82
CA GLY A 68 -24.03 -15.13 -14.96
C GLY A 68 -23.53 -16.39 -15.66
N ARG A 69 -23.15 -16.28 -16.94
CA ARG A 69 -22.57 -17.37 -17.74
C ARG A 69 -21.10 -17.68 -17.45
N TYR A 70 -20.37 -16.76 -16.81
CA TYR A 70 -18.93 -16.91 -16.59
C TYR A 70 -18.66 -17.65 -15.29
N ARG A 71 -17.75 -18.63 -15.31
CA ARG A 71 -17.13 -19.26 -14.14
C ARG A 71 -15.70 -18.76 -14.00
N LEU A 72 -15.31 -18.41 -12.78
CA LEU A 72 -14.05 -17.73 -12.48
C LEU A 72 -13.17 -18.65 -11.64
N ARG A 73 -11.86 -18.65 -11.93
CA ARG A 73 -10.84 -19.36 -11.16
C ARG A 73 -9.74 -18.38 -10.76
N TYR A 74 -9.24 -18.55 -9.55
CA TYR A 74 -8.31 -17.63 -8.90
C TYR A 74 -7.02 -18.37 -8.55
N SER A 75 -5.89 -17.67 -8.61
CA SER A 75 -4.59 -18.16 -8.14
C SER A 75 -4.48 -18.06 -6.62
N ALA A 76 -3.39 -18.61 -6.05
CA ALA A 76 -3.19 -18.66 -4.59
C ALA A 76 -3.05 -17.27 -3.94
N ASP A 77 -2.58 -16.29 -4.71
CA ASP A 77 -2.54 -14.85 -4.40
C ASP A 77 -3.93 -14.16 -4.44
N ARG A 78 -5.00 -14.92 -4.70
CA ARG A 78 -6.39 -14.45 -4.81
C ARG A 78 -6.64 -13.47 -5.98
N ARG A 79 -5.76 -13.42 -6.99
CA ARG A 79 -6.00 -12.70 -8.27
C ARG A 79 -6.74 -13.59 -9.27
N LEU A 80 -7.51 -12.99 -10.17
CA LEU A 80 -8.28 -13.70 -11.21
C LEU A 80 -7.31 -14.38 -12.21
N ALA A 81 -7.35 -15.70 -12.31
CA ALA A 81 -6.41 -16.48 -13.12
C ALA A 81 -7.04 -17.04 -14.42
N GLU A 82 -8.28 -17.53 -14.36
CA GLU A 82 -9.00 -18.01 -15.56
C GLU A 82 -10.47 -17.56 -15.54
N VAL A 83 -11.01 -17.27 -16.73
CA VAL A 83 -12.44 -17.08 -16.97
C VAL A 83 -12.91 -18.10 -17.99
N HIS A 84 -13.96 -18.83 -17.65
CA HIS A 84 -14.61 -19.85 -18.48
C HIS A 84 -16.05 -19.44 -18.77
N GLU A 85 -16.53 -19.64 -19.99
CA GLU A 85 -17.93 -19.44 -20.37
C GLU A 85 -18.67 -20.78 -20.34
N THR A 86 -19.81 -20.80 -19.66
CA THR A 86 -20.70 -21.97 -19.63
C THR A 86 -21.45 -22.06 -20.96
N THR A 87 -21.24 -23.14 -21.70
CA THR A 87 -21.95 -23.42 -22.96
C THR A 87 -23.22 -24.24 -22.72
N ARG A 88 -24.15 -24.29 -23.70
CA ARG A 88 -25.49 -24.87 -23.49
C ARG A 88 -25.46 -26.35 -23.10
N GLY A 89 -25.82 -26.60 -21.84
CA GLY A 89 -26.21 -27.88 -21.26
C GLY A 89 -27.02 -27.62 -19.99
N GLY A 90 -27.82 -28.59 -19.53
CA GLY A 90 -28.51 -28.45 -18.24
C GLY A 90 -27.50 -28.43 -17.07
N PRO A 91 -27.94 -28.17 -15.82
CA PRO A 91 -27.04 -28.07 -14.66
C PRO A 91 -26.12 -29.28 -14.38
N ARG A 92 -26.34 -30.41 -15.07
CA ARG A 92 -25.54 -31.64 -14.99
C ARG A 92 -24.63 -31.92 -16.20
N ASP A 93 -24.81 -31.22 -17.33
CA ASP A 93 -24.14 -31.47 -18.62
C ASP A 93 -23.56 -30.17 -19.25
N ALA A 94 -23.31 -29.15 -18.44
CA ALA A 94 -22.79 -27.88 -18.93
C ALA A 94 -21.27 -27.94 -19.18
N SER A 95 -20.84 -27.90 -20.45
CA SER A 95 -19.43 -27.77 -20.83
C SER A 95 -18.91 -26.35 -20.61
N GLU A 96 -17.74 -26.23 -19.99
CA GLU A 96 -16.98 -24.98 -19.86
C GLU A 96 -16.05 -24.79 -21.07
N ARG A 97 -16.04 -23.58 -21.64
CA ARG A 97 -15.06 -23.14 -22.66
C ARG A 97 -14.18 -22.06 -22.05
N ILE A 98 -12.85 -22.17 -22.18
CA ILE A 98 -11.98 -21.08 -21.67
C ILE A 98 -12.14 -19.81 -22.54
N VAL A 99 -12.26 -18.66 -21.87
CA VAL A 99 -12.38 -17.33 -22.49
C VAL A 99 -11.05 -16.59 -22.38
N ALA A 100 -10.48 -16.56 -21.18
CA ALA A 100 -9.22 -15.90 -20.90
C ALA A 100 -8.42 -16.57 -19.79
N ARG A 101 -7.10 -16.39 -19.86
CA ARG A 101 -6.14 -16.60 -18.78
C ARG A 101 -5.41 -15.31 -18.48
N TYR A 102 -5.08 -15.10 -17.22
CA TYR A 102 -4.28 -13.98 -16.75
C TYR A 102 -3.14 -14.51 -15.88
N ALA A 103 -2.02 -13.79 -15.87
CA ALA A 103 -0.92 -14.03 -14.95
C ALA A 103 -0.50 -12.70 -14.31
N HIS A 104 -0.25 -12.75 -13.02
CA HIS A 104 0.16 -11.61 -12.20
C HIS A 104 1.56 -11.88 -11.62
N ASP A 105 2.28 -10.82 -11.26
CA ASP A 105 3.51 -10.93 -10.48
C ASP A 105 3.24 -10.86 -8.97
N ALA A 106 4.31 -10.92 -8.16
CA ALA A 106 4.23 -10.88 -6.71
C ALA A 106 3.78 -9.51 -6.14
N LEU A 107 3.68 -8.47 -6.98
CA LEU A 107 3.12 -7.16 -6.64
C LEU A 107 1.64 -7.06 -7.08
N GLY A 108 1.05 -8.17 -7.52
CA GLY A 108 -0.32 -8.26 -8.03
C GLY A 108 -0.50 -7.67 -9.43
N GLN A 109 0.57 -7.20 -10.09
CA GLN A 109 0.49 -6.53 -11.38
C GLN A 109 0.28 -7.55 -12.49
N ARG A 110 -0.67 -7.30 -13.39
CA ARG A 110 -0.97 -8.23 -14.47
C ARG A 110 0.14 -8.19 -15.51
N ILE A 111 0.95 -9.23 -15.59
CA ILE A 111 2.08 -9.35 -16.54
C ILE A 111 1.71 -10.02 -17.87
N ARG A 112 0.64 -10.82 -17.90
CA ARG A 112 0.16 -11.47 -19.13
C ARG A 112 -1.36 -11.64 -19.14
N LYS A 113 -1.94 -11.51 -20.32
CA LYS A 113 -3.30 -11.93 -20.68
C LYS A 113 -3.27 -12.80 -21.93
N THR A 114 -4.06 -13.88 -21.95
CA THR A 114 -4.24 -14.75 -23.11
C THR A 114 -5.73 -14.99 -23.35
N VAL A 115 -6.26 -14.51 -24.48
CA VAL A 115 -7.70 -14.60 -24.84
C VAL A 115 -7.92 -15.65 -25.92
N PHE A 116 -8.94 -16.50 -25.74
CA PHE A 116 -9.23 -17.66 -26.58
C PHE A 116 -10.47 -17.42 -27.48
N SER A 117 -10.40 -17.92 -28.71
CA SER A 117 -11.47 -17.74 -29.70
C SER A 117 -12.60 -18.75 -29.51
N ALA A 118 -13.82 -18.38 -29.88
CA ALA A 118 -14.94 -19.34 -29.89
C ALA A 118 -14.64 -20.50 -30.84
N GLY A 119 -14.75 -21.74 -30.35
CA GLY A 119 -14.45 -22.95 -31.11
C GLY A 119 -12.97 -23.30 -31.27
N ASN A 120 -12.02 -22.53 -30.69
CA ASN A 120 -10.60 -22.89 -30.69
C ASN A 120 -9.90 -22.43 -29.40
N GLU A 121 -9.69 -23.38 -28.49
CA GLU A 121 -9.04 -23.19 -27.19
C GLU A 121 -7.53 -23.50 -27.22
N SER A 122 -6.94 -23.70 -28.41
CA SER A 122 -5.50 -23.91 -28.56
C SER A 122 -4.71 -22.64 -28.27
N LEU A 123 -3.65 -22.76 -27.45
CA LEU A 123 -2.70 -21.68 -27.18
C LEU A 123 -2.09 -21.08 -28.47
N ALA A 124 -1.91 -21.89 -29.52
CA ALA A 124 -1.38 -21.43 -30.81
C ALA A 124 -2.34 -20.52 -31.59
N ALA A 125 -3.63 -20.53 -31.25
CA ALA A 125 -4.66 -19.67 -31.85
C ALA A 125 -5.17 -18.57 -30.89
N ALA A 126 -4.68 -18.56 -29.65
CA ALA A 126 -5.02 -17.57 -28.64
C ALA A 126 -4.24 -16.27 -28.85
N ARG A 127 -4.83 -15.14 -28.45
CA ARG A 127 -4.15 -13.83 -28.49
C ARG A 127 -3.49 -13.54 -27.14
N SER A 128 -2.16 -13.51 -27.14
CA SER A 128 -1.33 -13.25 -25.95
C SER A 128 -0.84 -11.80 -25.95
N THR A 129 -1.11 -11.09 -24.86
CA THR A 129 -0.63 -9.74 -24.56
C THR A 129 0.17 -9.80 -23.26
N GLN A 130 1.41 -9.33 -23.30
CA GLN A 130 2.25 -9.12 -22.12
C GLN A 130 2.26 -7.63 -21.80
N PHE A 131 2.23 -7.32 -20.51
CA PHE A 131 2.19 -5.95 -20.01
C PHE A 131 3.53 -5.62 -19.33
N LEU A 132 4.04 -4.43 -19.62
CA LEU A 132 5.29 -3.93 -19.06
C LEU A 132 4.97 -2.84 -18.04
N TRP A 133 5.54 -2.95 -16.84
CA TRP A 133 5.26 -2.06 -15.73
C TRP A 133 6.53 -1.33 -15.26
N ASP A 134 6.34 -0.10 -14.78
CA ASP A 134 7.32 0.65 -13.99
C ASP A 134 6.63 1.09 -12.71
N SER A 135 7.08 0.56 -11.57
CA SER A 135 6.30 0.59 -10.33
C SER A 135 4.86 0.13 -10.61
N TYR A 136 3.82 0.90 -10.25
CA TYR A 136 2.42 0.58 -10.56
C TYR A 136 1.87 1.29 -11.82
N ARG A 137 2.74 1.67 -12.78
CA ARG A 137 2.32 2.29 -14.05
C ARG A 137 2.51 1.32 -15.20
N LEU A 138 1.45 1.11 -15.98
CA LEU A 138 1.51 0.34 -17.23
C LEU A 138 2.30 1.14 -18.28
N VAL A 139 3.57 0.83 -18.50
CA VAL A 139 4.42 1.56 -19.45
C VAL A 139 4.38 1.01 -20.87
N GLY A 140 3.90 -0.22 -21.09
CA GLY A 140 3.72 -0.73 -22.46
C GLY A 140 2.99 -2.07 -22.59
N GLU A 141 2.60 -2.38 -23.84
CA GLU A 141 1.95 -3.63 -24.21
C GLU A 141 2.73 -4.30 -25.35
N VAL A 142 2.96 -5.60 -25.21
CA VAL A 142 3.69 -6.46 -26.15
C VAL A 142 2.75 -7.57 -26.59
N ALA A 143 2.51 -7.70 -27.89
CA ALA A 143 1.77 -8.83 -28.45
C ALA A 143 2.72 -9.96 -28.84
N GLU A 144 2.25 -11.19 -28.72
CA GLU A 144 2.96 -12.38 -29.20
C GLU A 144 2.50 -12.69 -30.63
N GLU A 145 3.33 -12.36 -31.62
CA GLU A 145 3.00 -12.50 -33.05
C GLU A 145 3.98 -13.50 -33.69
N GLN A 146 3.46 -14.59 -34.28
CA GLN A 146 4.27 -15.65 -34.91
C GLN A 146 5.36 -16.23 -33.99
N GLY A 147 5.08 -16.35 -32.69
CA GLY A 147 6.04 -16.85 -31.68
C GLY A 147 7.14 -15.86 -31.31
N SER A 148 7.01 -14.58 -31.67
CA SER A 148 7.95 -13.51 -31.32
C SER A 148 7.26 -12.36 -30.59
N PRO A 149 7.84 -11.80 -29.52
CA PRO A 149 7.30 -10.62 -28.86
C PRO A 149 7.48 -9.36 -29.72
N ARG A 150 6.38 -8.65 -29.96
CA ARG A 150 6.31 -7.38 -30.70
C ARG A 150 5.73 -6.30 -29.79
N LEU A 151 6.51 -5.28 -29.46
CA LEU A 151 6.02 -4.10 -28.74
C LEU A 151 4.97 -3.40 -29.61
N LYS A 152 3.72 -3.33 -29.14
CA LYS A 152 2.60 -2.68 -29.85
C LYS A 152 2.35 -1.27 -29.32
N ARG A 153 2.57 -1.04 -28.02
CA ARG A 153 2.23 0.23 -27.36
C ARG A 153 3.24 0.60 -26.28
N ARG A 154 3.51 1.90 -26.12
CA ARG A 154 4.06 2.49 -24.88
C ARG A 154 3.19 3.63 -24.41
N TYR A 155 3.07 3.79 -23.09
CA TYR A 155 2.37 4.90 -22.46
C TYR A 155 3.36 5.97 -22.00
N VAL A 156 3.00 7.23 -22.20
CA VAL A 156 3.77 8.41 -21.79
C VAL A 156 2.97 9.13 -20.71
N TYR A 157 3.59 9.32 -19.56
CA TYR A 157 2.97 9.87 -18.37
C TYR A 157 3.50 11.27 -18.06
N ALA A 158 2.64 12.15 -17.56
CA ALA A 158 3.02 13.39 -16.88
C ALA A 158 2.44 13.35 -15.46
N HIS A 159 3.30 13.45 -14.43
CA HIS A 159 2.91 13.39 -13.02
C HIS A 159 1.96 12.23 -12.65
N GLY A 160 2.12 11.06 -13.28
CA GLY A 160 1.30 9.87 -13.03
C GLY A 160 0.05 9.73 -13.90
N VAL A 161 -0.36 10.76 -14.63
CA VAL A 161 -1.49 10.70 -15.59
C VAL A 161 -0.99 10.32 -16.99
N PRO A 162 -1.60 9.35 -17.69
CA PRO A 162 -1.22 9.01 -19.05
C PRO A 162 -1.68 10.10 -20.02
N VAL A 163 -0.73 10.82 -20.62
CA VAL A 163 -0.99 11.97 -21.51
C VAL A 163 -0.79 11.66 -22.99
N ALA A 164 0.01 10.65 -23.32
CA ALA A 164 0.20 10.23 -24.70
C ALA A 164 0.53 8.74 -24.81
N ILE A 165 0.47 8.24 -26.04
CA ILE A 165 0.73 6.86 -26.41
C ILE A 165 1.67 6.87 -27.62
N LEU A 166 2.66 5.97 -27.62
CA LEU A 166 3.52 5.68 -28.75
C LEU A 166 3.15 4.29 -29.27
N ASP A 167 2.36 4.25 -30.33
CA ASP A 167 1.83 3.01 -30.91
C ASP A 167 2.64 2.53 -32.12
N TYR A 168 2.76 1.22 -32.24
CA TYR A 168 3.49 0.53 -33.31
C TYR A 168 2.54 -0.47 -33.98
N PRO A 169 1.73 -0.06 -34.97
CA PRO A 169 0.75 -0.95 -35.62
C PRO A 169 1.41 -2.22 -36.21
N ALA A 170 2.56 -2.06 -36.87
CA ALA A 170 3.36 -3.16 -37.42
C ALA A 170 4.12 -3.98 -36.35
N GLY A 171 4.15 -3.53 -35.09
CA GLY A 171 4.90 -4.16 -34.00
C GLY A 171 6.41 -3.91 -34.07
N ARG A 172 6.98 -3.26 -33.03
CA ARG A 172 8.43 -3.07 -32.93
C ARG A 172 9.08 -4.31 -32.34
N GLN A 173 10.17 -4.78 -32.96
CA GLN A 173 10.99 -5.84 -32.38
C GLN A 173 11.74 -5.31 -31.15
N LEU A 174 11.62 -5.99 -30.02
CA LEU A 174 12.45 -5.69 -28.85
C LEU A 174 13.90 -6.05 -29.16
N ALA A 175 14.82 -5.15 -28.86
CA ALA A 175 16.24 -5.37 -29.12
C ALA A 175 16.84 -6.29 -28.06
N THR A 176 17.50 -7.36 -28.48
CA THR A 176 18.55 -7.99 -27.68
C THR A 176 19.75 -7.04 -27.61
N GLN A 177 20.46 -7.01 -26.47
CA GLN A 177 21.54 -6.04 -26.24
C GLN A 177 22.59 -6.06 -27.36
N GLY A 178 22.99 -4.88 -27.83
CA GLY A 178 23.95 -4.72 -28.92
C GLY A 178 24.59 -3.33 -28.94
N ALA A 179 25.82 -3.23 -29.44
CA ALA A 179 26.65 -2.03 -29.40
C ALA A 179 25.97 -0.80 -30.08
N PRO A 180 26.31 0.45 -29.65
CA PRO A 180 25.57 1.68 -30.03
C PRO A 180 25.45 1.95 -31.53
N LEU A 181 26.39 1.46 -32.36
CA LEU A 181 26.29 1.60 -33.82
C LEU A 181 25.07 0.85 -34.40
N SER A 182 24.67 -0.26 -33.75
CA SER A 182 23.51 -1.06 -34.17
C SER A 182 22.19 -0.37 -33.84
N GLU A 183 22.15 0.47 -32.79
CA GLU A 183 20.98 1.28 -32.44
C GLU A 183 20.74 2.42 -33.42
N ALA A 184 21.79 3.13 -33.84
CA ALA A 184 21.68 4.19 -34.85
C ALA A 184 21.21 3.65 -36.21
N LEU A 185 21.77 2.50 -36.64
CA LEU A 185 21.35 1.83 -37.87
C LEU A 185 19.92 1.26 -37.77
N ARG A 186 19.49 0.82 -36.59
CA ARG A 186 18.10 0.42 -36.30
C ARG A 186 17.15 1.60 -36.39
N ALA A 187 17.45 2.72 -35.72
CA ALA A 187 16.64 3.93 -35.77
C ALA A 187 16.50 4.47 -37.21
N LEU A 188 17.58 4.43 -38.00
CA LEU A 188 17.55 4.80 -39.41
C LEU A 188 16.68 3.83 -40.25
N ARG A 189 16.74 2.52 -39.98
CA ARG A 189 15.82 1.54 -40.61
C ARG A 189 14.37 1.73 -40.19
N GLU A 190 14.10 2.09 -38.94
CA GLU A 190 12.73 2.35 -38.45
C GLU A 190 12.14 3.61 -39.10
N LEU A 191 12.97 4.64 -39.30
CA LEU A 191 12.62 5.89 -40.00
C LEU A 191 12.38 5.67 -41.51
N LEU A 192 13.26 4.93 -42.18
CA LEU A 192 13.18 4.68 -43.63
C LEU A 192 12.21 3.55 -44.01
N GLY A 193 11.90 2.64 -43.07
CA GLY A 193 11.05 1.47 -43.29
C GLY A 193 9.58 1.64 -42.90
N GLY A 194 9.17 2.84 -42.47
CA GLY A 194 7.78 3.13 -42.09
C GLY A 194 7.30 2.46 -40.79
N THR A 195 8.22 2.06 -39.91
CA THR A 195 7.92 1.41 -38.62
C THR A 195 8.10 2.34 -37.41
N ALA A 196 8.26 3.64 -37.65
CA ALA A 196 8.24 4.69 -36.65
C ALA A 196 6.96 4.66 -35.78
N PRO A 197 7.04 5.00 -34.49
CA PRO A 197 5.85 5.08 -33.63
C PRO A 197 4.90 6.17 -34.10
N GLN A 198 3.60 5.90 -34.04
CA GLN A 198 2.54 6.90 -34.18
C GLN A 198 2.27 7.51 -32.80
N VAL A 199 2.45 8.82 -32.65
CA VAL A 199 2.10 9.54 -31.41
C VAL A 199 0.59 9.76 -31.37
N ARG A 200 -0.01 9.48 -30.21
CA ARG A 200 -1.43 9.72 -29.94
C ARG A 200 -1.59 10.40 -28.60
N TYR A 201 -2.29 11.53 -28.56
CA TYR A 201 -2.49 12.34 -27.35
C TYR A 201 -3.80 11.97 -26.66
N ILE A 202 -3.73 11.69 -25.35
CA ILE A 202 -4.87 11.34 -24.52
C ILE A 202 -5.50 12.62 -23.97
N HIS A 203 -6.83 12.74 -24.08
CA HIS A 203 -7.62 13.82 -23.51
C HIS A 203 -8.50 13.24 -22.41
N ALA A 204 -8.22 13.58 -21.15
CA ALA A 204 -8.92 13.07 -19.98
C ALA A 204 -9.94 14.07 -19.41
N ASN A 205 -10.84 13.60 -18.54
CA ASN A 205 -11.71 14.45 -17.71
C ASN A 205 -11.02 14.85 -16.38
N GLU A 206 -11.77 15.53 -15.52
CA GLU A 206 -11.35 16.03 -14.20
C GLU A 206 -10.77 14.97 -13.25
N ILE A 207 -11.21 13.72 -13.32
CA ILE A 207 -10.65 12.59 -12.54
C ILE A 207 -9.63 11.76 -13.33
N GLY A 208 -9.13 12.24 -14.47
CA GLY A 208 -8.10 11.54 -15.25
C GLY A 208 -8.60 10.39 -16.15
N THR A 209 -9.92 10.20 -16.30
CA THR A 209 -10.51 9.19 -17.21
C THR A 209 -10.36 9.64 -18.67
N PRO A 210 -9.74 8.84 -19.56
CA PRO A 210 -9.62 9.18 -20.98
C PRO A 210 -10.98 9.30 -21.68
N THR A 211 -11.30 10.48 -22.22
CA THR A 211 -12.56 10.73 -22.95
C THR A 211 -12.37 10.76 -24.46
N ALA A 212 -11.21 11.18 -24.94
CA ALA A 212 -10.85 11.16 -26.36
C ALA A 212 -9.34 10.93 -26.57
N VAL A 213 -8.97 10.56 -27.78
CA VAL A 213 -7.58 10.49 -28.25
C VAL A 213 -7.47 11.15 -29.61
N THR A 214 -6.43 11.95 -29.83
CA THR A 214 -6.11 12.55 -31.13
C THR A 214 -4.79 12.04 -31.70
N ASP A 215 -4.66 11.97 -33.02
CA ASP A 215 -3.37 11.79 -33.68
C ASP A 215 -2.55 13.10 -33.73
N GLU A 216 -1.36 13.03 -34.31
CA GLU A 216 -0.42 14.15 -34.50
C GLU A 216 -1.00 15.36 -35.25
N SER A 217 -2.05 15.16 -36.08
CA SER A 217 -2.75 16.24 -36.77
C SER A 217 -3.88 16.88 -35.95
N GLY A 218 -4.08 16.42 -34.71
CA GLY A 218 -5.20 16.84 -33.85
C GLY A 218 -6.54 16.18 -34.20
N ARG A 219 -6.57 15.26 -35.17
CA ARG A 219 -7.78 14.54 -35.56
C ARG A 219 -8.12 13.47 -34.52
N VAL A 220 -9.38 13.43 -34.10
CA VAL A 220 -9.89 12.47 -33.11
C VAL A 220 -9.89 11.06 -33.70
N VAL A 221 -9.10 10.16 -33.10
CA VAL A 221 -8.98 8.74 -33.52
C VAL A 221 -9.75 7.80 -32.60
N TRP A 222 -10.08 8.23 -31.37
CA TRP A 222 -10.94 7.51 -30.45
C TRP A 222 -11.72 8.50 -29.57
N ARG A 223 -12.94 8.15 -29.19
CA ARG A 223 -13.74 8.87 -28.19
C ARG A 223 -14.71 7.91 -27.52
N ALA A 224 -14.86 8.00 -26.21
CA ALA A 224 -15.89 7.27 -25.47
C ALA A 224 -16.66 8.20 -24.52
N ALA A 225 -17.97 7.96 -24.44
CA ALA A 225 -18.77 8.45 -23.33
C ALA A 225 -18.69 7.40 -22.22
N HIS A 226 -18.49 7.83 -20.98
CA HIS A 226 -18.40 6.94 -19.83
C HIS A 226 -19.67 7.05 -18.99
N THR A 227 -20.14 5.93 -18.46
CA THR A 227 -21.08 5.95 -17.34
C THR A 227 -20.34 6.40 -16.08
N LEU A 228 -21.11 6.76 -15.06
CA LEU A 228 -20.59 7.13 -13.76
C LEU A 228 -19.60 6.08 -13.18
N TYR A 229 -19.91 4.81 -13.38
CA TYR A 229 -19.14 3.67 -12.88
C TYR A 229 -18.08 3.18 -13.88
N GLY A 230 -17.70 3.99 -14.86
CA GLY A 230 -16.57 3.74 -15.77
C GLY A 230 -16.84 2.87 -16.99
N GLU A 231 -18.07 2.35 -17.17
CA GLU A 231 -18.41 1.60 -18.39
C GLU A 231 -18.32 2.53 -19.61
N ALA A 232 -17.50 2.18 -20.58
CA ALA A 232 -17.17 3.04 -21.72
C ALA A 232 -17.96 2.67 -22.98
N ARG A 233 -18.83 3.56 -23.45
CA ARG A 233 -19.41 3.48 -24.80
C ARG A 233 -18.53 4.27 -25.77
N VAL A 234 -17.76 3.54 -26.58
CA VAL A 234 -16.99 4.14 -27.69
C VAL A 234 -17.97 4.75 -28.70
N THR A 235 -17.81 6.04 -29.00
CA THR A 235 -18.64 6.83 -29.92
C THR A 235 -17.90 7.22 -31.20
N VAL A 236 -16.56 7.24 -31.15
CA VAL A 236 -15.70 7.36 -32.32
C VAL A 236 -14.59 6.33 -32.18
N ALA A 237 -14.36 5.54 -33.23
CA ALA A 237 -13.12 4.80 -33.44
C ALA A 237 -12.71 5.04 -34.90
N ALA A 238 -11.44 5.31 -35.16
CA ALA A 238 -10.94 5.50 -36.52
C ALA A 238 -10.98 4.16 -37.28
N VAL A 239 -11.88 4.06 -38.25
CA VAL A 239 -11.96 2.94 -39.18
C VAL A 239 -10.98 3.19 -40.34
N GLY A 240 -10.08 2.24 -40.58
CA GLY A 240 -9.02 2.34 -41.58
C GLY A 240 -7.67 2.79 -41.00
N ASN A 241 -6.60 2.11 -41.42
CA ASN A 241 -5.24 2.21 -40.89
C ASN A 241 -5.06 1.78 -39.41
N GLY A 242 -5.70 0.66 -39.02
CA GLY A 242 -5.26 -0.15 -37.88
C GLY A 242 -6.07 -0.03 -36.58
N ASP A 243 -7.40 0.12 -36.68
CA ASP A 243 -8.40 -0.06 -35.61
C ASP A 243 -7.92 0.34 -34.20
N PHE A 244 -7.61 1.63 -34.04
CA PHE A 244 -7.10 2.13 -32.76
C PHE A 244 -8.18 2.09 -31.67
N THR A 245 -7.90 1.33 -30.61
CA THR A 245 -8.66 1.35 -29.35
C THR A 245 -7.78 1.73 -28.17
N LEU A 246 -8.36 2.47 -27.23
CA LEU A 246 -7.81 2.71 -25.90
C LEU A 246 -8.54 1.83 -24.88
N ASN A 247 -7.79 0.99 -24.16
CA ASN A 247 -8.32 0.12 -23.12
C ASN A 247 -8.23 0.73 -21.71
N LEU A 248 -7.55 1.86 -21.51
CA LEU A 248 -7.59 2.58 -20.23
C LEU A 248 -9.01 3.10 -19.94
N ARG A 249 -9.41 3.13 -18.66
CA ARG A 249 -10.74 3.55 -18.19
C ARG A 249 -10.60 4.59 -17.07
N LEU A 250 -11.27 4.40 -15.93
CA LEU A 250 -10.99 5.20 -14.73
C LEU A 250 -9.50 5.05 -14.32
N PRO A 251 -8.94 5.92 -13.48
CA PRO A 251 -7.55 5.79 -13.02
C PRO A 251 -7.20 4.38 -12.55
N GLY A 252 -6.03 3.86 -12.96
CA GLY A 252 -5.58 2.49 -12.68
C GLY A 252 -6.16 1.40 -13.58
N GLN A 253 -7.31 1.63 -14.23
CA GLN A 253 -8.11 0.57 -14.85
C GLN A 253 -7.76 0.26 -16.31
N TYR A 254 -7.59 -1.02 -16.64
CA TYR A 254 -7.47 -1.56 -18.00
C TYR A 254 -8.66 -2.48 -18.34
N HIS A 255 -9.39 -2.16 -19.41
CA HIS A 255 -10.59 -2.87 -19.86
C HIS A 255 -10.31 -4.16 -20.66
N ASP A 256 -10.97 -5.23 -20.24
CA ASP A 256 -10.97 -6.54 -20.89
C ASP A 256 -12.24 -6.73 -21.72
N ALA A 257 -12.11 -6.63 -23.04
CA ALA A 257 -13.24 -6.70 -23.98
C ALA A 257 -13.95 -8.06 -24.00
N GLU A 258 -13.31 -9.12 -23.52
CA GLU A 258 -13.84 -10.48 -23.49
C GLU A 258 -14.82 -10.76 -22.32
N THR A 259 -14.79 -9.93 -21.27
CA THR A 259 -15.69 -9.99 -20.11
C THR A 259 -16.50 -8.70 -19.91
N GLY A 260 -15.97 -7.55 -20.35
CA GLY A 260 -16.48 -6.21 -20.01
C GLY A 260 -16.00 -5.70 -18.64
N TRP A 261 -15.16 -6.46 -17.93
CA TRP A 261 -14.57 -6.05 -16.65
C TRP A 261 -13.29 -5.24 -16.87
N HIS A 262 -12.86 -4.54 -15.82
CA HIS A 262 -11.60 -3.83 -15.81
C HIS A 262 -10.63 -4.48 -14.82
N ASP A 263 -9.40 -4.69 -15.22
CA ASP A 263 -8.30 -4.98 -14.31
C ASP A 263 -7.84 -3.66 -13.65
N ASN A 264 -7.97 -3.54 -12.34
CA ASN A 264 -7.52 -2.40 -11.54
C ASN A 264 -6.36 -2.83 -10.62
N VAL A 265 -5.27 -3.31 -11.24
CA VAL A 265 -4.04 -3.81 -10.59
C VAL A 265 -4.31 -4.97 -9.62
N LEU A 266 -4.75 -4.70 -8.40
CA LEU A 266 -4.94 -5.68 -7.31
C LEU A 266 -6.34 -6.32 -7.32
N ARG A 267 -7.32 -5.69 -8.00
CA ARG A 267 -8.72 -6.16 -8.06
C ARG A 267 -9.26 -6.07 -9.49
N THR A 268 -10.13 -7.00 -9.87
CA THR A 268 -10.99 -6.92 -11.05
C THR A 268 -12.28 -6.18 -10.69
N TYR A 269 -12.65 -5.21 -11.50
CA TYR A 269 -13.79 -4.31 -11.29
C TYR A 269 -14.89 -4.56 -12.34
N ASP A 270 -16.14 -4.71 -11.89
CA ASP A 270 -17.32 -4.80 -12.76
C ASP A 270 -18.02 -3.43 -12.86
N PRO A 271 -17.83 -2.68 -13.97
CA PRO A 271 -18.41 -1.35 -14.12
C PRO A 271 -19.94 -1.36 -14.31
N ARG A 272 -20.56 -2.51 -14.61
CA ARG A 272 -22.03 -2.63 -14.64
C ARG A 272 -22.60 -2.69 -13.22
N ARG A 273 -21.86 -3.29 -12.28
CA ARG A 273 -22.27 -3.45 -10.87
C ARG A 273 -21.71 -2.38 -9.93
N GLY A 274 -20.75 -1.58 -10.39
CA GLY A 274 -20.12 -0.51 -9.62
C GLY A 274 -19.25 -1.02 -8.46
N GLN A 275 -18.74 -2.25 -8.57
CA GLN A 275 -18.05 -2.94 -7.48
C GLN A 275 -16.87 -3.79 -7.96
N TYR A 276 -15.98 -4.12 -7.03
CA TYR A 276 -14.96 -5.13 -7.20
C TYR A 276 -15.51 -6.55 -7.14
N LEU A 277 -14.86 -7.43 -7.90
CA LEU A 277 -15.12 -8.86 -7.89
C LEU A 277 -14.47 -9.51 -6.66
N GLU A 278 -13.21 -9.21 -6.38
CA GLU A 278 -12.52 -9.64 -5.17
C GLU A 278 -12.94 -8.79 -3.96
N PRO A 279 -12.97 -9.38 -2.74
CA PRO A 279 -13.08 -8.58 -1.53
C PRO A 279 -11.82 -7.75 -1.35
N ASP A 280 -11.94 -6.65 -0.61
CA ASP A 280 -10.82 -5.82 -0.20
C ASP A 280 -9.69 -6.65 0.45
N PRO A 281 -8.43 -6.53 -0.02
CA PRO A 281 -7.28 -7.17 0.61
C PRO A 281 -7.14 -6.86 2.12
N LEU A 282 -7.52 -5.65 2.57
CA LEU A 282 -7.53 -5.26 3.99
C LEU A 282 -8.60 -5.98 4.82
N GLY A 283 -9.53 -6.69 4.17
CA GLY A 283 -10.64 -7.37 4.82
C GLY A 283 -11.85 -6.47 5.13
N PRO A 284 -12.91 -7.06 5.71
CA PRO A 284 -14.16 -6.35 5.99
C PRO A 284 -14.07 -5.53 7.30
N HIS A 285 -14.24 -4.21 7.19
CA HIS A 285 -14.35 -3.31 8.33
C HIS A 285 -15.83 -2.88 8.55
N PRO A 286 -16.32 -2.66 9.79
CA PRO A 286 -17.74 -2.31 10.04
C PRO A 286 -18.24 -1.05 9.33
N LEU A 287 -17.33 -0.16 8.92
CA LEU A 287 -17.64 1.08 8.18
C LEU A 287 -17.30 1.01 6.68
N THR A 288 -16.67 -0.05 6.19
CA THR A 288 -16.34 -0.22 4.76
C THR A 288 -17.25 -1.25 4.09
N ARG A 289 -17.48 -1.09 2.79
CA ARG A 289 -18.10 -2.11 1.96
C ARG A 289 -16.96 -2.88 1.28
N PRO A 290 -16.73 -4.17 1.59
CA PRO A 290 -15.54 -4.89 1.11
C PRO A 290 -15.48 -5.11 -0.41
N TYR A 291 -16.47 -4.66 -1.17
CA TYR A 291 -16.50 -4.70 -2.63
C TYR A 291 -16.72 -3.33 -3.27
N ALA A 292 -16.96 -2.26 -2.51
CA ALA A 292 -17.27 -0.96 -3.11
C ALA A 292 -16.05 -0.38 -3.83
N TYR A 293 -16.29 0.18 -5.01
CA TYR A 293 -15.32 1.06 -5.67
C TYR A 293 -15.56 2.48 -5.20
N ALA A 294 -14.52 3.21 -4.78
CA ALA A 294 -14.60 4.65 -4.52
C ALA A 294 -15.75 5.05 -3.56
N ALA A 295 -15.97 4.26 -2.50
CA ALA A 295 -17.10 4.37 -1.54
C ALA A 295 -18.54 4.35 -2.16
N ASN A 296 -18.68 3.92 -3.42
CA ASN A 296 -19.84 4.05 -4.32
C ASN A 296 -20.10 5.48 -4.88
N ASP A 297 -19.14 6.39 -4.80
CA ASP A 297 -19.22 7.78 -5.31
C ASP A 297 -18.04 8.16 -6.25
N PRO A 298 -17.95 7.53 -7.44
CA PRO A 298 -16.84 7.76 -8.38
C PRO A 298 -16.83 9.16 -9.04
N LEU A 299 -17.67 10.10 -8.58
CA LEU A 299 -17.54 11.53 -8.91
C LEU A 299 -16.47 12.24 -8.09
N ARG A 300 -16.31 11.83 -6.83
CA ARG A 300 -15.46 12.51 -5.84
C ARG A 300 -14.21 11.72 -5.51
N TYR A 301 -14.33 10.40 -5.47
CA TYR A 301 -13.25 9.49 -5.14
C TYR A 301 -12.82 8.74 -6.40
N ALA A 302 -11.54 8.45 -6.50
CA ALA A 302 -11.00 7.51 -7.47
C ALA A 302 -10.09 6.59 -6.68
N ASP A 303 -10.24 5.28 -6.90
CA ASP A 303 -9.39 4.24 -6.32
C ASP A 303 -8.36 3.78 -7.38
N PRO A 304 -7.11 4.29 -7.36
CA PRO A 304 -6.10 3.97 -8.35
C PRO A 304 -5.27 2.73 -7.99
N LEU A 305 -5.43 2.18 -6.76
CA LEU A 305 -4.58 1.13 -6.18
C LEU A 305 -5.33 0.22 -5.18
N GLY A 306 -6.03 0.81 -4.21
CA GLY A 306 -6.95 0.12 -3.31
C GLY A 306 -7.21 0.80 -1.96
N LEU A 307 -6.15 1.31 -1.32
CA LEU A 307 -6.02 1.41 0.14
C LEU A 307 -4.68 2.04 0.55
N ILE A 308 -4.61 2.81 1.64
CA ILE A 308 -3.35 3.51 1.95
C ILE A 308 -3.26 4.17 3.40
N LEU A 309 -2.23 3.96 4.29
CA LEU A 309 -1.98 4.74 5.56
C LEU A 309 -0.50 4.68 6.12
N PHE A 310 0.16 5.78 6.52
CA PHE A 310 1.64 5.90 6.77
C PHE A 310 2.21 5.09 7.97
N ALA A 311 2.58 3.84 7.71
CA ALA A 311 3.12 2.93 8.72
C ALA A 311 4.31 2.11 8.17
N PHE A 312 5.43 2.05 8.89
CA PHE A 312 6.65 1.35 8.47
C PHE A 312 6.97 0.16 9.37
N ASP A 313 6.71 -1.06 8.90
CA ASP A 313 7.19 -2.28 9.56
C ASP A 313 8.69 -2.52 9.23
N GLY A 314 9.40 -3.34 10.00
CA GLY A 314 10.86 -3.53 9.91
C GLY A 314 11.36 -4.98 9.95
N THR A 315 10.51 -5.95 10.28
CA THR A 315 10.92 -7.32 10.67
C THR A 315 10.60 -8.40 9.64
N GLY A 316 9.94 -8.07 8.53
CA GLY A 316 9.45 -9.06 7.54
C GLY A 316 8.03 -9.54 7.83
N ASN A 317 7.46 -8.94 8.86
CA ASN A 317 6.09 -8.93 9.25
C ASN A 317 5.20 -8.26 8.18
N ASP A 318 4.04 -8.86 7.98
CA ASP A 318 2.93 -8.39 7.14
C ASP A 318 1.65 -8.31 8.00
N GLU A 319 0.49 -8.00 7.41
CA GLU A 319 -0.78 -7.88 8.14
C GLU A 319 -1.19 -9.14 8.92
N SER A 320 -0.67 -10.33 8.57
CA SER A 320 -0.93 -11.57 9.33
C SER A 320 -0.20 -11.62 10.68
N SER A 321 0.92 -10.90 10.81
CA SER A 321 1.73 -10.83 12.03
C SER A 321 1.20 -9.83 13.07
N ARG A 322 0.26 -8.95 12.68
CA ARG A 322 -0.49 -8.06 13.58
C ARG A 322 0.41 -7.25 14.53
N THR A 323 1.40 -6.55 13.98
CA THR A 323 2.31 -5.68 14.75
C THR A 323 1.58 -4.47 15.35
N ASN A 324 2.20 -3.82 16.32
CA ASN A 324 1.67 -2.59 16.93
C ASN A 324 1.52 -1.45 15.92
N VAL A 325 2.37 -1.45 14.88
CA VAL A 325 2.24 -0.55 13.71
C VAL A 325 0.95 -0.83 12.94
N PHE A 326 0.61 -2.10 12.71
CA PHE A 326 -0.68 -2.49 12.10
C PHE A 326 -1.88 -2.13 13.00
N TRP A 327 -1.78 -2.29 14.32
CA TRP A 327 -2.88 -1.97 15.22
C TRP A 327 -3.15 -0.48 15.40
N LEU A 328 -2.12 0.36 15.48
CA LEU A 328 -2.29 1.81 15.38
C LEU A 328 -2.85 2.22 14.01
N LYS A 329 -2.48 1.52 12.93
CA LYS A 329 -3.03 1.74 11.58
C LYS A 329 -4.55 1.47 11.53
N GLU A 330 -5.03 0.40 12.14
CA GLU A 330 -6.47 0.10 12.24
C GLU A 330 -7.24 1.07 13.15
N ALA A 331 -6.55 1.75 14.06
CA ALA A 331 -7.15 2.71 15.00
C ALA A 331 -7.14 4.17 14.50
N TYR A 332 -6.46 4.50 13.41
CA TYR A 332 -6.36 5.88 12.92
C TYR A 332 -7.66 6.35 12.22
N GLU A 333 -8.22 7.48 12.67
CA GLU A 333 -9.43 8.08 12.10
C GLU A 333 -9.06 9.27 11.20
N ASP A 334 -9.11 9.11 9.87
CA ASP A 334 -8.83 10.25 8.99
C ASP A 334 -9.91 11.34 9.10
N ASN A 335 -9.57 12.43 9.79
CA ASN A 335 -10.43 13.59 10.03
C ASN A 335 -10.37 14.64 8.91
N ASP A 336 -9.76 14.33 7.75
CA ASP A 336 -9.79 15.21 6.58
C ASP A 336 -11.20 15.25 5.96
N SER A 337 -12.03 16.19 6.43
CA SER A 337 -13.45 16.36 6.09
C SER A 337 -13.79 16.58 4.60
N ALA A 338 -12.79 16.54 3.71
CA ALA A 338 -12.96 16.62 2.27
C ALA A 338 -12.12 15.52 1.57
N PRO A 339 -12.76 14.55 0.90
CA PRO A 339 -12.05 13.52 0.16
C PRO A 339 -11.33 14.12 -1.05
N ILE A 340 -10.05 13.80 -1.16
CA ILE A 340 -9.20 14.24 -2.26
C ILE A 340 -9.20 13.14 -3.32
N ALA A 341 -9.60 13.49 -4.55
CA ALA A 341 -9.63 12.55 -5.66
C ALA A 341 -8.24 11.94 -5.91
N GLY A 342 -8.10 10.64 -5.69
CA GLY A 342 -6.86 9.88 -5.89
C GLY A 342 -6.10 9.47 -4.62
N SER A 343 -6.64 9.68 -3.42
CA SER A 343 -6.08 9.10 -2.18
C SER A 343 -7.16 8.48 -1.28
N ASP A 344 -7.36 7.16 -1.38
CA ASP A 344 -8.16 6.38 -0.44
C ASP A 344 -7.36 6.14 0.88
N LEU A 345 -7.13 7.22 1.65
CA LEU A 345 -6.35 7.38 2.92
C LEU A 345 -4.80 7.65 2.72
N PRO A 346 -3.92 7.78 3.77
CA PRO A 346 -2.47 8.12 3.66
C PRO A 346 -1.52 7.06 3.01
N TYR A 347 -0.40 6.49 3.55
CA TYR A 347 0.48 5.55 2.75
C TYR A 347 1.30 4.40 3.45
N TYR A 348 0.87 3.11 3.51
CA TYR A 348 1.52 1.99 4.29
C TYR A 348 2.79 1.39 3.64
N VAL A 349 3.75 0.94 4.45
CA VAL A 349 5.02 0.31 4.08
C VAL A 349 5.24 -1.01 4.86
N GLU A 350 5.05 -2.12 4.16
CA GLU A 350 5.46 -3.46 4.60
C GLU A 350 6.97 -3.52 4.89
N GLY A 351 7.37 -4.41 5.81
CA GLY A 351 8.73 -4.51 6.31
C GLY A 351 9.79 -5.01 5.32
N VAL A 352 11.06 -4.92 5.73
CA VAL A 352 12.24 -5.35 4.94
C VAL A 352 12.89 -6.63 5.47
N GLY A 353 12.14 -7.47 6.19
CA GLY A 353 12.72 -8.64 6.86
C GLY A 353 13.27 -9.69 5.89
N THR A 354 14.35 -10.29 6.34
CA THR A 354 15.07 -11.36 5.65
C THR A 354 14.41 -12.71 5.91
N LYS A 355 14.11 -13.45 4.83
CA LYS A 355 13.88 -14.91 4.95
C LYS A 355 15.19 -15.71 4.99
N TRP A 356 16.34 -15.08 4.74
CA TRP A 356 17.67 -15.72 4.70
C TRP A 356 18.77 -14.75 5.18
N TYR A 357 19.53 -15.11 6.21
CA TYR A 357 20.59 -14.29 6.82
C TYR A 357 21.97 -14.42 6.12
N LEU A 358 22.02 -14.96 4.89
CA LEU A 358 23.28 -15.21 4.16
C LEU A 358 23.78 -14.00 3.33
N LEU A 359 23.08 -12.87 3.40
CA LEU A 359 23.47 -11.60 2.79
C LEU A 359 23.50 -10.55 3.90
N GLY A 360 24.65 -9.89 4.09
CA GLY A 360 24.83 -8.89 5.14
C GLY A 360 23.97 -7.64 4.97
N ASP A 361 23.95 -6.79 6.00
CA ASP A 361 23.08 -5.61 6.10
C ASP A 361 23.17 -4.63 4.90
N ASP A 362 24.32 -4.61 4.19
CA ASP A 362 24.53 -3.87 2.94
C ASP A 362 23.40 -4.12 1.90
N ALA A 363 22.88 -5.34 1.85
CA ALA A 363 21.76 -5.71 0.96
C ALA A 363 20.40 -5.14 1.41
N LEU A 364 20.26 -4.77 2.70
CA LEU A 364 18.99 -4.40 3.32
C LEU A 364 18.78 -2.88 3.35
N ALA A 365 19.81 -2.09 3.68
CA ALA A 365 19.75 -0.63 3.58
C ALA A 365 19.45 -0.16 2.13
N TYR A 366 19.93 -0.92 1.14
CA TYR A 366 19.63 -0.73 -0.28
C TYR A 366 18.11 -0.85 -0.61
N THR A 367 17.33 -1.56 0.21
CA THR A 367 15.87 -1.70 0.03
C THR A 367 15.04 -0.66 0.77
N LEU A 368 15.58 -0.07 1.85
CA LEU A 368 14.89 0.97 2.63
C LEU A 368 14.87 2.33 1.91
N THR A 369 16.00 2.74 1.32
CA THR A 369 16.08 4.05 0.64
C THR A 369 15.07 4.20 -0.51
N PRO A 370 14.85 3.19 -1.39
CA PRO A 370 13.77 3.24 -2.39
C PRO A 370 12.37 3.28 -1.78
N LYS A 371 12.13 2.61 -0.64
CA LYS A 371 10.85 2.65 0.08
C LYS A 371 10.57 4.06 0.62
N VAL A 372 11.54 4.71 1.25
CA VAL A 372 11.41 6.12 1.72
C VAL A 372 11.15 7.06 0.54
N ARG A 373 11.90 6.94 -0.55
CA ARG A 373 11.68 7.75 -1.77
C ARG A 373 10.28 7.58 -2.35
N ARG A 374 9.77 6.34 -2.44
CA ARG A 374 8.39 6.07 -2.86
C ARG A 374 7.37 6.77 -1.96
N GLN A 375 7.60 6.80 -0.65
CA GLN A 375 6.72 7.50 0.29
C GLN A 375 6.75 9.02 0.13
N LEU A 376 7.91 9.59 -0.20
CA LEU A 376 8.02 11.01 -0.53
C LEU A 376 7.30 11.36 -1.85
N ASP A 377 7.41 10.52 -2.88
CA ASP A 377 6.69 10.72 -4.16
C ASP A 377 5.16 10.64 -4.01
N LEU A 378 4.69 9.79 -3.08
CA LEU A 378 3.28 9.66 -2.71
C LEU A 378 2.78 10.90 -1.96
N LEU A 379 3.56 11.41 -1.01
CA LEU A 379 3.30 12.70 -0.36
C LEU A 379 3.23 13.85 -1.37
N ASP A 380 4.17 13.92 -2.32
CA ASP A 380 4.15 14.95 -3.38
C ASP A 380 2.87 14.88 -4.23
N SER A 381 2.38 13.67 -4.49
CA SER A 381 1.14 13.44 -5.23
C SER A 381 -0.08 13.92 -4.45
N TYR A 382 -0.16 13.62 -3.15
CA TYR A 382 -1.21 14.11 -2.24
C TYR A 382 -1.19 15.64 -2.09
N VAL A 383 0.00 16.25 -1.93
CA VAL A 383 0.16 17.71 -1.83
C VAL A 383 -0.45 18.41 -3.04
N ARG A 384 -0.20 17.88 -4.24
CA ARG A 384 -0.80 18.38 -5.49
C ARG A 384 -2.31 18.19 -5.53
N ALA A 385 -2.79 17.00 -5.18
CA ALA A 385 -4.22 16.67 -5.24
C ALA A 385 -5.04 17.51 -4.24
N LYS A 386 -4.55 17.69 -3.01
CA LYS A 386 -5.19 18.56 -2.00
C LYS A 386 -5.20 20.02 -2.43
N PHE A 387 -4.09 20.51 -3.00
CA PHE A 387 -4.01 21.87 -3.54
C PHE A 387 -5.01 22.11 -4.68
N ASP A 388 -5.09 21.18 -5.64
CA ASP A 388 -6.04 21.25 -6.74
C ASP A 388 -7.50 21.16 -6.26
N HIS A 389 -7.78 20.36 -5.22
CA HIS A 389 -9.09 20.30 -4.58
C HIS A 389 -9.49 21.63 -3.92
N GLU A 390 -8.66 22.18 -3.01
CA GLU A 390 -8.97 23.44 -2.34
C GLU A 390 -9.15 24.60 -3.35
N THR A 391 -8.27 24.70 -4.35
CA THR A 391 -8.28 25.81 -5.30
C THR A 391 -9.32 25.68 -6.42
N ARG A 392 -9.54 24.48 -6.98
CA ARG A 392 -10.40 24.28 -8.16
C ARG A 392 -11.78 23.71 -7.85
N VAL A 393 -11.91 22.90 -6.79
CA VAL A 393 -13.20 22.31 -6.38
C VAL A 393 -13.88 23.19 -5.34
N GLN A 394 -13.16 23.64 -4.31
CA GLN A 394 -13.73 24.52 -3.28
C GLN A 394 -13.60 26.01 -3.58
N GLY A 395 -12.80 26.41 -4.58
CA GLY A 395 -12.60 27.81 -4.96
C GLY A 395 -11.86 28.64 -3.90
N LYS A 396 -11.21 27.99 -2.92
CA LYS A 396 -10.50 28.66 -1.83
C LYS A 396 -9.12 29.15 -2.29
N PRO A 397 -8.77 30.42 -2.06
CA PRO A 397 -7.44 30.93 -2.39
C PRO A 397 -6.39 30.41 -1.40
N VAL A 398 -5.37 29.71 -1.91
CA VAL A 398 -4.21 29.24 -1.12
C VAL A 398 -3.12 30.32 -1.14
N ILE A 399 -3.23 31.26 -0.19
CA ILE A 399 -2.46 32.51 -0.10
C ILE A 399 -1.87 32.70 1.31
N PRO A 400 -0.98 33.68 1.58
CA PRO A 400 -0.37 33.82 2.92
C PRO A 400 -1.38 34.03 4.05
N ALA A 401 -2.54 34.62 3.75
CA ALA A 401 -3.64 34.83 4.71
C ALA A 401 -4.54 33.59 4.91
N SER A 402 -4.39 32.55 4.09
CA SER A 402 -5.14 31.30 4.12
C SER A 402 -4.30 30.18 3.49
N PRO A 403 -3.20 29.76 4.14
CA PRO A 403 -2.31 28.74 3.59
C PRO A 403 -2.95 27.35 3.67
N LEU A 404 -2.59 26.47 2.74
CA LEU A 404 -2.93 25.06 2.82
C LEU A 404 -1.91 24.35 3.70
N LEU A 405 -2.32 23.90 4.89
CA LEU A 405 -1.49 23.12 5.79
C LEU A 405 -1.84 21.63 5.69
N ILE A 406 -0.84 20.84 5.34
CA ILE A 406 -0.89 19.38 5.33
C ILE A 406 -0.24 18.88 6.61
N THR A 407 -0.99 18.09 7.39
CA THR A 407 -0.51 17.51 8.65
C THR A 407 -0.22 16.04 8.43
N LEU A 408 0.96 15.59 8.84
CA LEU A 408 1.40 14.20 8.74
C LEU A 408 1.55 13.60 10.13
N ASP A 409 1.13 12.35 10.25
CA ASP A 409 1.47 11.47 11.37
C ASP A 409 2.21 10.28 10.78
N VAL A 410 3.25 9.84 11.49
CA VAL A 410 4.15 8.79 11.01
C VAL A 410 4.38 7.79 12.14
N ILE A 411 4.23 6.50 11.85
CA ILE A 411 4.56 5.43 12.80
C ILE A 411 5.51 4.40 12.18
N GLY A 412 6.39 3.82 12.98
CA GLY A 412 7.26 2.74 12.52
C GLY A 412 7.85 1.87 13.63
N PHE A 413 8.26 0.66 13.27
CA PHE A 413 8.89 -0.33 14.16
C PHE A 413 10.24 -0.79 13.59
N SER A 414 11.25 -0.98 14.43
CA SER A 414 12.53 -1.60 14.05
C SER A 414 13.25 -0.82 12.93
N ARG A 415 13.71 -1.49 11.88
CA ARG A 415 14.23 -0.86 10.64
C ARG A 415 13.20 0.02 9.93
N GLY A 416 11.90 -0.22 10.16
CA GLY A 416 10.82 0.65 9.72
C GLY A 416 10.76 1.97 10.50
N ALA A 417 11.05 1.95 11.80
CA ALA A 417 11.22 3.17 12.61
C ALA A 417 12.44 3.99 12.13
N ALA A 418 13.53 3.33 11.70
CA ALA A 418 14.67 4.00 11.08
C ALA A 418 14.29 4.67 9.73
N ALA A 419 13.47 4.01 8.91
CA ALA A 419 12.92 4.59 7.68
C ALA A 419 11.91 5.73 7.94
N ALA A 420 11.12 5.65 9.01
CA ALA A 420 10.23 6.72 9.43
C ALA A 420 11.01 7.99 9.83
N ARG A 421 12.13 7.85 10.55
CA ARG A 421 13.04 8.96 10.89
C ARG A 421 13.66 9.60 9.63
N ASP A 422 14.14 8.78 8.69
CA ASP A 422 14.69 9.26 7.42
C ASP A 422 13.64 9.99 6.55
N PHE A 423 12.45 9.41 6.43
CA PHE A 423 11.30 10.04 5.76
C PHE A 423 10.96 11.41 6.38
N VAL A 424 10.87 11.49 7.71
CA VAL A 424 10.62 12.74 8.44
C VAL A 424 11.71 13.79 8.16
N ASN A 425 12.99 13.39 8.15
CA ASN A 425 14.09 14.30 7.83
C ASN A 425 14.03 14.81 6.39
N GLU A 426 13.72 13.95 5.42
CA GLU A 426 13.55 14.36 4.02
C GLU A 426 12.34 15.28 3.81
N VAL A 427 11.21 15.03 4.47
CA VAL A 427 10.04 15.94 4.45
C VAL A 427 10.42 17.31 5.01
N ILE A 428 11.15 17.35 6.13
CA ILE A 428 11.63 18.59 6.74
C ILE A 428 12.64 19.30 5.83
N ALA A 429 13.57 18.58 5.21
CA ALA A 429 14.55 19.13 4.27
C ALA A 429 13.87 19.72 3.03
N ARG A 430 12.85 19.04 2.48
CA ARG A 430 12.00 19.54 1.39
C ARG A 430 11.26 20.80 1.82
N ARG A 431 10.58 20.80 2.97
CA ARG A 431 9.87 21.96 3.53
C ARG A 431 10.78 23.17 3.69
N ASN A 432 11.97 22.99 4.27
CA ASN A 432 12.89 24.09 4.56
C ASN A 432 13.53 24.68 3.28
N LYS A 433 13.60 23.90 2.20
CA LYS A 433 13.94 24.37 0.85
C LYS A 433 12.73 24.91 0.07
N ALA A 434 11.57 25.07 0.73
CA ALA A 434 10.28 25.48 0.17
C ALA A 434 9.76 24.62 -0.99
N TYR A 435 10.21 23.36 -1.07
CA TYR A 435 9.90 22.43 -2.15
C TYR A 435 8.39 22.29 -2.41
N TYR A 436 7.57 22.13 -1.36
CA TYR A 436 6.11 21.94 -1.49
C TYR A 436 5.37 23.17 -2.02
N ARG A 437 5.88 24.38 -1.76
CA ARG A 437 5.36 25.63 -2.35
C ARG A 437 5.64 25.64 -3.86
N ASP A 438 6.87 25.31 -4.23
CA ASP A 438 7.32 25.34 -5.62
C ASP A 438 6.68 24.18 -6.43
N LEU A 439 6.41 23.04 -5.79
CA LEU A 439 5.70 21.86 -6.32
C LEU A 439 4.34 22.24 -6.93
N VAL A 440 3.61 23.17 -6.30
CA VAL A 440 2.29 23.67 -6.73
C VAL A 440 2.34 25.06 -7.39
N GLY A 441 3.50 25.49 -7.88
CA GLY A 441 3.63 26.72 -8.66
C GLY A 441 3.70 28.01 -7.83
N GLY A 442 4.20 27.94 -6.59
CA GLY A 442 4.47 29.12 -5.75
C GLY A 442 3.41 29.42 -4.68
N ALA A 443 2.29 28.69 -4.68
CA ALA A 443 1.18 28.92 -3.74
C ALA A 443 1.52 28.50 -2.30
N CYS A 444 0.86 29.10 -1.31
CA CYS A 444 1.21 28.98 0.10
C CYS A 444 0.79 27.64 0.73
N VAL A 445 1.52 26.59 0.39
CA VAL A 445 1.39 25.25 0.99
C VAL A 445 2.47 25.02 2.04
N GLY A 446 2.07 24.52 3.21
CA GLY A 446 2.96 24.03 4.26
C GLY A 446 2.72 22.55 4.53
N VAL A 447 3.78 21.83 4.90
CA VAL A 447 3.72 20.46 5.42
C VAL A 447 4.24 20.48 6.85
N GLN A 448 3.47 19.95 7.79
CA GLN A 448 3.85 19.82 9.20
C GLN A 448 3.72 18.35 9.62
N ILE A 449 4.55 17.95 10.59
CA ILE A 449 4.53 16.60 11.14
C ILE A 449 4.00 16.76 12.56
N ARG A 450 2.79 16.26 12.83
CA ARG A 450 2.16 16.34 14.16
C ARG A 450 2.71 15.27 15.07
N PHE A 451 2.82 14.02 14.60
CA PHE A 451 3.26 12.91 15.43
C PHE A 451 4.30 12.01 14.72
N LEU A 452 5.28 11.55 15.48
CA LEU A 452 6.23 10.49 15.10
C LEU A 452 6.27 9.42 16.20
N GLY A 453 5.60 8.29 15.96
CA GLY A 453 5.59 7.14 16.87
C GLY A 453 6.60 6.07 16.45
N LEU A 454 7.50 5.69 17.35
CA LEU A 454 8.59 4.75 17.09
C LEU A 454 8.55 3.58 18.07
N PHE A 455 8.62 2.36 17.56
CA PHE A 455 8.87 1.16 18.36
C PHE A 455 10.30 0.69 18.09
N ASP A 456 11.12 0.67 19.14
CA ASP A 456 12.46 0.10 19.24
C ASP A 456 13.28 0.24 17.94
N THR A 457 13.65 1.49 17.59
CA THR A 457 14.39 1.82 16.36
C THR A 457 15.72 1.05 16.30
N VAL A 458 15.92 0.25 15.25
CA VAL A 458 17.14 -0.56 15.06
C VAL A 458 17.75 -0.32 13.68
N LEU A 459 19.07 -0.10 13.67
CA LEU A 459 19.91 -0.14 12.46
C LEU A 459 21.21 -0.91 12.75
N SER A 460 21.21 -2.20 12.41
CA SER A 460 22.25 -3.19 12.70
C SER A 460 23.69 -2.72 12.44
N GLN A 461 23.94 -2.07 11.30
CA GLN A 461 25.22 -1.42 10.99
C GLN A 461 25.04 -0.05 10.34
N GLN A 462 25.92 0.91 10.68
CA GLN A 462 26.00 2.22 10.01
C GLN A 462 26.59 2.06 8.59
N ILE A 463 25.73 1.74 7.63
CA ILE A 463 26.11 1.65 6.22
C ILE A 463 26.22 3.07 5.64
N ASN A 464 27.44 3.61 5.66
CA ASN A 464 27.91 4.80 4.95
C ASN A 464 26.83 5.90 4.74
N GLY A 465 26.31 6.46 5.83
CA GLY A 465 25.56 7.72 5.84
C GLY A 465 24.34 7.81 4.92
N THR A 466 23.65 6.70 4.63
CA THR A 466 22.56 6.69 3.63
C THR A 466 21.20 7.08 4.20
N LEU A 467 20.95 6.85 5.50
CA LEU A 467 19.71 7.24 6.20
C LEU A 467 20.00 8.30 7.27
N SER A 468 19.17 9.34 7.34
CA SER A 468 19.24 10.37 8.38
C SER A 468 18.36 9.99 9.57
N LEU A 469 18.98 9.58 10.67
CA LEU A 469 18.27 9.17 11.89
C LEU A 469 18.08 10.30 12.91
N GLY A 470 18.61 11.51 12.69
CA GLY A 470 18.46 12.62 13.64
C GLY A 470 16.98 12.96 13.87
N ILE A 471 16.61 13.39 15.08
CA ILE A 471 15.24 13.82 15.38
C ILE A 471 15.24 15.35 15.56
N PRO A 472 14.85 16.13 14.55
CA PRO A 472 14.77 17.58 14.64
C PRO A 472 13.52 17.99 15.45
N ALA A 473 13.56 17.78 16.76
CA ALA A 473 12.45 17.95 17.70
C ALA A 473 11.63 19.24 17.48
N SER A 474 12.32 20.39 17.36
CA SER A 474 11.73 21.72 17.12
C SER A 474 10.92 21.88 15.82
N GLN A 475 10.91 20.86 14.96
CA GLN A 475 10.30 20.86 13.64
C GLN A 475 9.21 19.80 13.47
N ILE A 476 8.93 19.03 14.52
CA ILE A 476 7.90 18.00 14.69
C ILE A 476 6.94 18.46 15.80
N GLY A 477 5.70 17.97 15.84
CA GLY A 477 4.72 18.27 16.89
C GLY A 477 5.04 17.52 18.19
N GLN A 478 4.99 16.18 18.16
CA GLN A 478 5.39 15.28 19.24
C GLN A 478 6.08 14.03 18.67
N VAL A 479 7.07 13.51 19.38
CA VAL A 479 7.76 12.24 19.11
C VAL A 479 7.60 11.35 20.33
N ALA A 480 7.22 10.09 20.10
CA ALA A 480 7.12 9.07 21.14
C ALA A 480 7.89 7.83 20.70
N HIS A 481 8.79 7.31 21.53
CA HIS A 481 9.62 6.15 21.21
C HIS A 481 9.56 5.14 22.36
N ALA A 482 8.92 3.99 22.12
CA ALA A 482 8.90 2.86 23.06
C ALA A 482 10.12 1.95 22.80
N VAL A 483 10.91 1.64 23.84
CA VAL A 483 12.15 0.84 23.71
C VAL A 483 12.14 -0.41 24.58
N ALA A 484 12.77 -1.48 24.08
CA ALA A 484 12.89 -2.75 24.77
C ALA A 484 13.90 -2.68 25.93
N ALA A 485 13.47 -3.02 27.15
CA ALA A 485 14.36 -3.11 28.31
C ALA A 485 15.18 -4.41 28.34
N ASN A 486 14.74 -5.45 27.62
CA ASN A 486 15.29 -6.81 27.67
C ASN A 486 15.75 -7.35 26.29
N GLU A 487 15.99 -6.47 25.31
CA GLU A 487 16.68 -6.86 24.08
C GLU A 487 18.20 -6.86 24.30
N HIS A 488 18.88 -7.92 23.84
CA HIS A 488 20.28 -8.21 24.17
C HIS A 488 21.15 -8.56 22.97
N ARG A 489 20.58 -8.72 21.76
CA ARG A 489 21.34 -9.08 20.57
C ARG A 489 22.21 -7.91 20.11
N ALA A 490 23.52 -8.16 19.99
CA ALA A 490 24.49 -7.18 19.47
C ALA A 490 24.15 -6.66 18.05
N LEU A 491 23.41 -7.43 17.27
CA LEU A 491 22.93 -7.08 15.93
C LEU A 491 21.61 -6.26 15.92
N PHE A 492 21.04 -5.99 17.09
CA PHE A 492 19.85 -5.14 17.27
C PHE A 492 20.17 -3.90 18.14
N PRO A 493 21.14 -3.06 17.72
CA PRO A 493 21.48 -1.83 18.42
C PRO A 493 20.28 -0.87 18.40
N LEU A 494 19.95 -0.30 19.55
CA LEU A 494 18.93 0.73 19.65
C LEU A 494 19.51 2.07 19.20
N GLU A 495 18.84 2.73 18.27
CA GLU A 495 19.12 4.12 17.88
C GLU A 495 18.17 5.02 18.70
N SER A 496 18.65 5.66 19.77
CA SER A 496 17.80 6.46 20.69
C SER A 496 17.21 7.70 20.00
N ALA A 497 16.09 8.19 20.52
CA ALA A 497 15.48 9.47 20.22
C ALA A 497 16.08 10.63 21.04
N GLU A 498 16.78 10.35 22.15
CA GLU A 498 17.44 11.36 22.99
C GLU A 498 18.67 11.97 22.30
N SER A 499 18.97 13.24 22.59
CA SER A 499 20.11 13.98 22.00
C SER A 499 21.47 13.58 22.55
N SER A 500 21.51 13.14 23.80
CA SER A 500 22.69 12.70 24.55
C SER A 500 22.23 11.77 25.67
N TYR A 501 23.11 10.87 26.12
CA TYR A 501 22.84 10.02 27.27
C TYR A 501 22.64 10.86 28.54
N GLY A 502 21.45 10.75 29.14
CA GLY A 502 21.13 11.45 30.38
C GLY A 502 20.42 12.80 30.21
N ASP A 503 20.07 13.21 28.97
CA ASP A 503 19.20 14.37 28.66
C ASP A 503 17.71 14.10 29.02
N ARG A 504 17.44 13.41 30.14
CA ARG A 504 16.11 12.94 30.56
C ARG A 504 15.12 14.09 30.76
N GLY A 505 13.95 14.00 30.13
CA GLY A 505 12.77 14.80 30.49
C GLY A 505 12.90 16.32 30.34
N LEU A 506 13.91 16.86 29.65
CA LEU A 506 14.15 18.30 29.55
C LEU A 506 13.25 19.00 28.52
N GLY A 507 11.94 18.95 28.77
CA GLY A 507 10.96 19.92 28.23
C GLY A 507 10.83 20.00 26.71
N THR A 508 11.33 19.01 25.98
CA THR A 508 11.09 18.88 24.55
C THR A 508 9.81 18.07 24.29
N ASN A 509 9.38 18.11 23.04
CA ASN A 509 8.29 17.31 22.52
C ASN A 509 8.72 15.87 22.14
N VAL A 510 9.85 15.39 22.65
CA VAL A 510 10.36 14.02 22.44
C VAL A 510 10.26 13.25 23.74
N ILE A 511 9.68 12.05 23.69
CA ILE A 511 9.51 11.16 24.85
C ILE A 511 9.99 9.76 24.46
N GLU A 512 11.10 9.31 25.04
CA GLU A 512 11.56 7.91 24.97
C GLU A 512 11.19 7.19 26.28
N ARG A 513 10.63 5.98 26.21
CA ARG A 513 10.22 5.18 27.38
C ARG A 513 10.63 3.72 27.22
N GLY A 514 11.28 3.15 28.24
CA GLY A 514 11.56 1.72 28.31
C GLY A 514 10.35 0.88 28.74
N PHE A 515 10.27 -0.36 28.26
CA PHE A 515 9.22 -1.32 28.56
C PHE A 515 9.80 -2.73 28.75
N VAL A 516 9.21 -3.53 29.65
CA VAL A 516 9.57 -4.95 29.82
C VAL A 516 9.42 -5.70 28.50
N GLY A 517 10.47 -6.44 28.11
CA GLY A 517 10.44 -7.31 26.93
C GLY A 517 11.59 -7.10 25.94
N ALA A 518 11.73 -8.04 25.00
CA ALA A 518 12.65 -7.97 23.86
C ALA A 518 12.06 -7.18 22.68
N HIS A 519 12.78 -7.08 21.57
CA HIS A 519 12.42 -6.20 20.42
C HIS A 519 10.97 -6.36 19.92
N ALA A 520 10.50 -7.60 19.71
CA ALA A 520 9.13 -7.86 19.25
C ALA A 520 8.10 -7.93 20.40
N ASP A 521 8.53 -7.96 21.67
CA ASP A 521 7.64 -7.68 22.81
C ASP A 521 7.26 -6.19 22.87
N ILE A 522 7.91 -5.31 22.09
CA ILE A 522 7.59 -3.88 22.03
C ILE A 522 6.91 -3.49 20.72
N GLY A 523 7.37 -4.03 19.58
CA GLY A 523 6.75 -3.77 18.27
C GLY A 523 5.63 -4.73 17.86
N GLY A 524 5.46 -5.84 18.58
CA GLY A 524 4.61 -6.95 18.17
C GLY A 524 5.24 -7.82 17.06
N GLY A 525 4.53 -8.89 16.69
CA GLY A 525 4.92 -9.77 15.57
C GLY A 525 5.24 -11.22 15.91
N TYR A 526 5.14 -11.63 17.18
CA TYR A 526 5.19 -13.06 17.52
C TYR A 526 3.94 -13.79 16.99
N THR A 527 4.16 -14.94 16.36
CA THR A 527 3.08 -15.75 15.76
C THR A 527 2.25 -16.47 16.82
N VAL A 528 1.07 -16.97 16.46
CA VAL A 528 0.10 -17.55 17.41
C VAL A 528 0.62 -18.78 18.18
N GLU A 529 1.65 -19.47 17.68
CA GLU A 529 2.24 -20.65 18.32
C GLU A 529 3.29 -20.28 19.39
N ASP A 530 4.07 -19.21 19.18
CA ASP A 530 5.09 -18.72 20.12
C ASP A 530 4.65 -17.51 20.95
N GLY A 531 3.66 -16.73 20.52
CA GLY A 531 3.34 -15.40 21.07
C GLY A 531 2.47 -15.30 22.33
N GLY A 532 2.61 -14.13 22.96
CA GLY A 532 1.75 -13.57 24.00
C GLY A 532 1.28 -12.15 23.63
N ASP A 533 0.63 -11.45 24.54
CA ASP A 533 0.05 -10.10 24.35
C ASP A 533 0.85 -8.98 25.05
N LEU A 534 2.10 -9.25 25.47
CA LEU A 534 2.96 -8.26 26.15
C LEU A 534 3.19 -6.98 25.33
N SER A 535 3.23 -7.10 23.99
CA SER A 535 3.36 -5.94 23.08
C SER A 535 2.20 -4.97 23.16
N ASP A 536 1.03 -5.41 23.60
CA ASP A 536 -0.12 -4.52 23.69
C ASP A 536 0.05 -3.47 24.82
N VAL A 537 0.96 -3.69 25.78
CA VAL A 537 1.36 -2.64 26.74
C VAL A 537 1.97 -1.43 26.03
N ALA A 538 2.93 -1.66 25.11
CA ALA A 538 3.55 -0.60 24.33
C ALA A 538 2.58 0.01 23.31
N LEU A 539 1.64 -0.79 22.77
CA LEU A 539 0.57 -0.33 21.89
C LEU A 539 -0.35 0.68 22.58
N ASN A 540 -0.85 0.35 23.78
CA ASN A 540 -1.72 1.24 24.55
C ASN A 540 -1.01 2.55 24.89
N TRP A 541 0.28 2.48 25.28
CA TRP A 541 1.06 3.70 25.52
C TRP A 541 1.21 4.55 24.27
N MET A 542 1.60 3.97 23.13
CA MET A 542 1.79 4.71 21.88
C MET A 542 0.47 5.31 21.37
N HIS A 543 -0.65 4.60 21.53
CA HIS A 543 -2.00 5.12 21.24
C HIS A 543 -2.31 6.34 22.12
N GLN A 544 -2.05 6.24 23.43
CA GLN A 544 -2.24 7.34 24.38
C GLN A 544 -1.35 8.55 24.02
N GLN A 545 -0.11 8.34 23.55
CA GLN A 545 0.76 9.43 23.05
C GLN A 545 0.22 10.05 21.75
N ALA A 546 -0.27 9.24 20.81
CA ALA A 546 -0.87 9.73 19.57
C ALA A 546 -2.11 10.59 19.85
N VAL A 547 -3.03 10.11 20.69
CA VAL A 547 -4.21 10.88 21.14
C VAL A 547 -3.80 12.18 21.83
N ALA A 548 -2.79 12.15 22.70
CA ALA A 548 -2.28 13.34 23.38
C ALA A 548 -1.65 14.37 22.41
N ALA A 549 -0.98 13.91 21.35
CA ALA A 549 -0.48 14.74 20.27
C ALA A 549 -1.59 15.32 19.36
N GLY A 550 -2.85 14.98 19.63
CA GLY A 550 -4.00 15.36 18.81
C GLY A 550 -4.13 14.56 17.52
N VAL A 551 -3.52 13.38 17.43
CA VAL A 551 -3.78 12.42 16.34
C VAL A 551 -5.20 11.87 16.51
N PRO A 552 -6.02 11.87 15.46
CA PRO A 552 -7.36 11.30 15.52
C PRO A 552 -7.27 9.77 15.55
N MET A 553 -7.65 9.17 16.68
CA MET A 553 -7.56 7.73 16.91
C MET A 553 -8.85 7.22 17.54
N ALA A 554 -9.47 6.23 16.91
CA ALA A 554 -10.50 5.40 17.51
C ALA A 554 -9.94 4.65 18.73
N PRO A 555 -10.78 4.25 19.71
CA PRO A 555 -10.34 3.40 20.81
C PRO A 555 -9.80 2.04 20.33
N LEU A 556 -8.70 1.58 20.94
CA LEU A 556 -8.21 0.22 20.73
C LEU A 556 -9.27 -0.83 21.11
N ARG A 557 -9.23 -1.99 20.44
CA ARG A 557 -10.17 -3.10 20.66
C ARG A 557 -10.01 -3.64 22.08
N ALA A 558 -11.07 -4.20 22.66
CA ALA A 558 -11.01 -4.77 24.01
C ALA A 558 -9.91 -5.86 24.16
N GLU A 559 -9.70 -6.68 23.13
CA GLU A 559 -8.64 -7.69 23.07
C GLU A 559 -7.22 -7.10 23.12
N GLN A 560 -7.03 -5.85 22.67
CA GLN A 560 -5.75 -5.12 22.71
C GLN A 560 -5.59 -4.29 23.98
N ARG A 561 -6.65 -4.15 24.78
CA ARG A 561 -6.65 -3.39 26.04
C ARG A 561 -6.52 -4.30 27.25
N ALA A 562 -6.74 -5.61 27.12
CA ALA A 562 -6.60 -6.57 28.21
C ALA A 562 -5.35 -7.45 28.00
N ILE A 563 -4.38 -7.36 28.90
CA ILE A 563 -3.12 -8.12 28.83
C ILE A 563 -3.28 -9.44 29.60
N THR A 564 -3.51 -10.54 28.88
CA THR A 564 -3.94 -11.84 29.43
C THR A 564 -2.89 -12.95 29.33
N ARG A 565 -1.90 -12.79 28.45
CA ARG A 565 -0.79 -13.70 28.16
C ARG A 565 0.52 -12.91 28.07
N PRO A 566 0.98 -12.28 29.18
CA PRO A 566 2.16 -11.41 29.19
C PRO A 566 3.46 -12.22 29.13
N ILE A 567 3.69 -12.95 28.04
CA ILE A 567 4.88 -13.75 27.79
C ILE A 567 6.03 -12.83 27.40
N VAL A 568 7.19 -13.02 28.03
CA VAL A 568 8.45 -12.32 27.71
C VAL A 568 9.41 -13.25 26.98
N HIS A 569 10.11 -12.71 25.99
CA HIS A 569 11.02 -13.47 25.12
C HIS A 569 12.48 -13.03 25.28
N ASP A 570 13.42 -13.94 24.95
CA ASP A 570 14.85 -13.69 24.79
C ASP A 570 15.33 -14.36 23.50
N GLU A 571 15.70 -13.55 22.52
CA GLU A 571 16.14 -14.02 21.21
C GLU A 571 17.66 -14.20 21.11
N SER A 572 18.43 -13.99 22.20
CA SER A 572 19.89 -14.14 22.19
C SER A 572 20.36 -15.59 21.97
N ARG A 573 19.53 -16.60 22.31
CA ARG A 573 19.95 -18.02 22.31
C ARG A 573 19.30 -18.89 21.24
N VAL A 574 18.36 -18.38 20.46
CA VAL A 574 17.57 -19.17 19.50
C VAL A 574 18.12 -19.02 18.07
N TRP A 575 18.23 -20.11 17.32
CA TRP A 575 18.69 -20.08 15.92
C TRP A 575 17.61 -19.50 14.99
N PRO A 576 17.93 -18.64 13.99
CA PRO A 576 19.27 -18.23 13.55
C PRO A 576 19.85 -17.00 14.27
N TRP A 577 19.18 -16.48 15.29
CA TRP A 577 19.51 -15.22 15.98
C TRP A 577 20.68 -15.33 16.98
N ASN A 578 20.99 -16.55 17.44
CA ASN A 578 22.18 -16.91 18.19
C ASN A 578 23.44 -16.90 17.30
N VAL A 579 23.79 -15.72 16.79
CA VAL A 579 25.06 -15.45 16.10
C VAL A 579 26.02 -14.87 17.14
N PRO A 580 27.12 -15.57 17.49
CA PRO A 580 28.11 -15.00 18.40
C PRO A 580 28.64 -13.68 17.84
N PRO A 581 28.86 -12.64 18.67
CA PRO A 581 29.41 -11.38 18.20
C PRO A 581 30.74 -11.63 17.48
N PHE A 582 30.85 -11.14 16.25
CA PHE A 582 32.11 -11.17 15.50
C PHE A 582 33.16 -10.42 16.33
N SER A 583 34.10 -11.17 16.94
CA SER A 583 35.08 -10.74 17.95
C SER A 583 34.55 -10.51 19.40
N GLY A 584 34.08 -11.58 20.06
CA GLY A 584 34.21 -11.72 21.52
C GLY A 584 33.47 -10.69 22.39
N GLY A 585 32.42 -10.07 21.85
CA GLY A 585 31.56 -9.14 22.57
C GLY A 585 30.65 -9.80 23.62
N THR A 586 29.92 -8.96 24.35
CA THR A 586 28.92 -9.34 25.36
C THR A 586 27.54 -9.57 24.72
N ASP A 587 26.69 -10.37 25.39
CA ASP A 587 25.24 -10.46 25.11
C ASP A 587 24.53 -9.19 25.61
N ASP A 588 24.94 -8.02 25.12
CA ASP A 588 24.45 -6.69 25.50
C ASP A 588 24.32 -5.87 24.23
N ARG A 589 23.15 -5.28 23.96
CA ARG A 589 22.99 -4.46 22.75
C ARG A 589 23.58 -3.07 22.99
N GLU A 590 24.08 -2.47 21.91
CA GLU A 590 24.43 -1.05 21.93
C GLU A 590 23.15 -0.20 22.03
N VAL A 591 23.22 0.88 22.79
CA VAL A 591 22.26 1.98 22.80
C VAL A 591 23.00 3.21 22.32
N ARG A 592 22.67 3.66 21.10
CA ARG A 592 23.37 4.70 20.37
C ARG A 592 22.61 6.02 20.50
N TYR A 593 23.31 7.02 21.01
CA TYR A 593 22.91 8.42 21.02
C TYR A 593 23.70 9.16 19.93
N PRO A 594 23.29 10.37 19.51
CA PRO A 594 24.03 11.17 18.54
C PRO A 594 25.50 11.47 18.89
N ASP A 595 25.85 11.47 20.18
CA ASP A 595 27.18 11.84 20.67
C ASP A 595 27.97 10.69 21.34
N GLN A 596 27.33 9.58 21.69
CA GLN A 596 27.95 8.47 22.42
C GLN A 596 27.19 7.14 22.27
N VAL A 597 27.81 6.06 22.72
CA VAL A 597 27.22 4.71 22.75
C VAL A 597 27.32 4.15 24.17
N GLN A 598 26.21 3.60 24.66
CA GLN A 598 26.11 2.88 25.93
C GLN A 598 25.78 1.40 25.67
N GLN A 599 25.93 0.56 26.69
CA GLN A 599 25.46 -0.83 26.66
C GLN A 599 24.09 -0.90 27.34
N GLN A 600 23.14 -1.67 26.81
CA GLN A 600 21.75 -1.72 27.29
C GLN A 600 21.62 -1.98 28.79
N ARG A 601 22.44 -2.85 29.39
CA ARG A 601 22.41 -3.07 30.86
C ARG A 601 22.85 -1.85 31.70
N ASN A 602 23.61 -0.94 31.10
CA ASN A 602 24.10 0.30 31.70
C ASN A 602 23.36 1.53 31.17
N ALA A 603 22.48 1.38 30.17
CA ALA A 603 21.67 2.43 29.61
C ALA A 603 20.52 2.73 30.59
N ASP A 604 20.32 4.02 30.86
CA ASP A 604 19.42 4.50 31.90
C ASP A 604 18.48 5.53 31.27
N PHE A 605 17.48 4.96 30.58
CA PHE A 605 16.43 5.65 29.82
C PHE A 605 15.54 6.50 30.73
N GLU A 606 14.74 7.41 30.15
CA GLU A 606 13.67 8.05 30.90
C GLU A 606 12.53 7.05 31.22
N GLY A 607 12.61 6.36 32.36
CA GLY A 607 11.64 5.33 32.75
C GLY A 607 12.34 4.01 33.01
N MET A 608 11.70 2.89 32.60
CA MET A 608 12.18 1.55 32.95
C MET A 608 13.48 1.20 32.23
N ASN A 609 14.56 1.11 33.00
CA ASN A 609 15.81 0.53 32.51
C ASN A 609 15.83 -1.01 32.66
N HIS A 610 16.89 -1.65 32.16
CA HIS A 610 17.04 -3.11 32.20
C HIS A 610 16.99 -3.67 33.64
N ALA A 611 17.66 -3.02 34.60
CA ALA A 611 17.73 -3.52 35.98
C ALA A 611 16.37 -3.45 36.70
N GLU A 612 15.59 -2.41 36.40
CA GLU A 612 14.22 -2.26 36.91
C GLU A 612 13.24 -3.25 36.30
N SER A 613 13.38 -3.59 35.02
CA SER A 613 12.45 -4.51 34.34
C SER A 613 12.47 -5.93 34.94
N LEU A 614 13.63 -6.36 35.47
CA LEU A 614 13.79 -7.66 36.14
C LEU A 614 12.85 -7.84 37.35
N ALA A 615 12.41 -6.75 38.01
CA ALA A 615 11.53 -6.83 39.19
C ALA A 615 10.10 -7.31 38.88
N TYR A 616 9.73 -7.36 37.60
CA TYR A 616 8.42 -7.76 37.08
C TYR A 616 8.44 -9.13 36.38
N LEU A 617 9.62 -9.74 36.20
CA LEU A 617 9.73 -11.03 35.52
C LEU A 617 9.40 -12.18 36.48
N ILE A 618 8.40 -12.98 36.11
CA ILE A 618 8.11 -14.29 36.70
C ILE A 618 8.82 -15.33 35.82
N THR A 619 10.03 -15.71 36.23
CA THR A 619 10.77 -16.82 35.61
C THR A 619 9.99 -18.12 35.79
N ASP A 620 9.75 -18.84 34.69
CA ASP A 620 9.04 -20.13 34.74
C ASP A 620 9.92 -21.19 35.44
N PRO A 621 9.42 -21.94 36.45
CA PRO A 621 10.15 -23.06 37.05
C PRO A 621 10.36 -24.26 36.10
N VAL A 622 9.69 -24.32 34.95
CA VAL A 622 9.56 -25.54 34.13
C VAL A 622 10.58 -25.64 32.99
N GLU A 623 11.12 -24.54 32.47
CA GLU A 623 12.18 -24.57 31.45
C GLU A 623 13.51 -24.04 32.00
N THR A 624 14.28 -24.92 32.64
CA THR A 624 15.74 -24.83 32.54
C THR A 624 16.09 -24.85 31.06
N PRO A 625 16.69 -23.78 30.48
CA PRO A 625 17.08 -23.82 29.09
C PRO A 625 18.07 -24.99 28.91
N PRO A 626 17.92 -25.82 27.86
CA PRO A 626 18.84 -26.93 27.63
C PRO A 626 20.28 -26.40 27.54
N PRO A 627 21.28 -27.11 28.11
CA PRO A 627 22.66 -26.64 28.10
C PRO A 627 23.14 -26.32 26.68
N ASN A 628 24.01 -25.31 26.54
CA ASN A 628 24.60 -24.87 25.27
C ASN A 628 24.90 -26.06 24.34
N HIS A 629 24.09 -26.23 23.29
CA HIS A 629 24.09 -27.41 22.40
C HIS A 629 25.33 -27.55 21.49
N TYR A 630 26.41 -26.84 21.79
CA TYR A 630 27.67 -26.84 21.05
C TYR A 630 28.77 -27.74 21.64
N GLN A 631 28.52 -28.48 22.72
CA GLN A 631 29.56 -29.34 23.32
C GLN A 631 29.88 -30.65 22.55
N ASP A 632 29.02 -31.13 21.64
CA ASP A 632 29.17 -32.49 21.08
C ASP A 632 28.81 -32.66 19.58
N GLY A 633 28.94 -31.59 18.79
CA GLY A 633 29.02 -31.68 17.31
C GLY A 633 27.82 -32.24 16.54
N THR A 634 26.64 -32.37 17.17
CA THR A 634 25.40 -32.84 16.53
C THR A 634 24.55 -31.68 16.01
N ALA A 635 23.82 -31.91 14.91
CA ALA A 635 22.97 -30.88 14.30
C ALA A 635 21.75 -30.55 15.20
N PRO A 636 21.32 -29.28 15.28
CA PRO A 636 20.27 -28.85 16.21
C PRO A 636 18.89 -29.40 15.84
N THR A 637 18.07 -29.73 16.84
CA THR A 637 16.65 -30.00 16.69
C THR A 637 15.83 -28.69 16.70
N PRO A 638 14.68 -28.60 16.00
CA PRO A 638 14.01 -27.32 15.71
C PRO A 638 13.18 -26.70 16.85
N ALA A 639 13.44 -27.03 18.11
CA ALA A 639 12.45 -26.93 19.20
C ALA A 639 12.97 -26.28 20.50
N ALA A 640 13.75 -25.21 20.39
CA ALA A 640 14.04 -24.33 21.53
C ALA A 640 13.15 -23.08 21.42
N SER A 641 12.19 -22.92 22.33
CA SER A 641 11.36 -21.70 22.38
C SER A 641 12.21 -20.51 22.82
N ASN A 642 11.89 -19.31 22.33
CA ASN A 642 12.50 -18.05 22.78
C ASN A 642 11.82 -17.47 24.03
N ARG A 643 10.83 -18.15 24.60
CA ARG A 643 10.14 -17.72 25.82
C ARG A 643 11.04 -17.88 27.04
N ILE A 644 11.11 -16.88 27.91
CA ILE A 644 11.87 -16.95 29.18
C ILE A 644 11.03 -16.78 30.45
N GLY A 645 9.74 -16.48 30.31
CA GLY A 645 8.80 -16.42 31.42
C GLY A 645 7.56 -15.60 31.13
N LEU A 646 6.91 -15.16 32.21
CA LEU A 646 5.78 -14.24 32.20
C LEU A 646 6.17 -12.92 32.88
N VAL A 647 5.41 -11.86 32.63
CA VAL A 647 5.47 -10.62 33.41
C VAL A 647 4.37 -10.65 34.48
N ASP A 648 4.70 -10.26 35.71
CA ASP A 648 3.74 -9.93 36.76
C ASP A 648 2.97 -8.67 36.36
N ILE A 649 1.94 -8.88 35.54
CA ILE A 649 1.24 -7.79 34.87
C ILE A 649 0.52 -6.88 35.87
N ALA A 650 0.10 -7.38 37.04
CA ALA A 650 -0.49 -6.57 38.09
C ALA A 650 0.52 -5.59 38.70
N ARG A 651 1.70 -6.09 39.11
CA ARG A 651 2.77 -5.21 39.65
C ARG A 651 3.34 -4.28 38.59
N TYR A 652 3.42 -4.73 37.34
CA TYR A 652 3.89 -3.92 36.22
C TYR A 652 2.87 -2.81 35.88
N GLN A 653 1.58 -3.13 35.80
CA GLN A 653 0.50 -2.16 35.58
C GLN A 653 0.47 -1.08 36.67
N GLU A 654 0.65 -1.45 37.94
CA GLU A 654 0.78 -0.45 39.02
C GLU A 654 1.99 0.48 38.80
N TRP A 655 3.13 -0.04 38.35
CA TRP A 655 4.31 0.77 38.06
C TRP A 655 4.08 1.67 36.84
N LEU A 656 3.47 1.16 35.78
CA LEU A 656 3.11 1.91 34.57
C LEU A 656 2.12 3.03 34.86
N ALA A 657 1.11 2.78 35.70
CA ALA A 657 0.17 3.79 36.16
C ALA A 657 0.86 4.90 36.97
N ARG A 658 1.79 4.54 37.87
CA ARG A 658 2.54 5.51 38.70
C ARG A 658 3.55 6.34 37.93
N ASN A 659 4.24 5.76 36.95
CA ASN A 659 5.37 6.41 36.27
C ASN A 659 5.01 6.97 34.89
N TYR A 660 4.15 6.29 34.12
CA TYR A 660 3.79 6.68 32.75
C TYR A 660 2.34 7.20 32.63
N GLY A 661 1.51 7.08 33.67
CA GLY A 661 0.08 7.41 33.59
C GLY A 661 -0.71 6.49 32.65
N LEU A 662 -0.18 5.28 32.42
CA LEU A 662 -0.73 4.28 31.51
C LEU A 662 -1.70 3.36 32.26
N PHE A 663 -2.88 3.16 31.68
CA PHE A 663 -3.92 2.26 32.18
C PHE A 663 -4.45 1.42 31.02
N PHE A 664 -4.77 0.16 31.32
CA PHE A 664 -5.33 -0.83 30.39
C PHE A 664 -6.33 -1.72 31.17
N ASP A 665 -7.22 -2.42 30.47
CA ASP A 665 -8.44 -3.09 30.98
C ASP A 665 -8.15 -4.39 31.75
#